data_AF-A0AAD4FG68-F1
#
_entry.id   AF-A0AAD4FG68-F1
#
_cell.length_a   1.000
_cell.length_b   1.000
_cell.length_c   1.000
_cell.angle_alpha   90.00
_cell.angle_beta   90.00
_cell.angle_gamma   90.00
#
_symmetry.space_group_name_H-M   'P 1'
#
loop_
_entity.id
_entity.type
_entity.pdbx_description
1 polymer ?
#
loop_
_entity_poly.entity_id
_entity_poly.type
_entity_poly.pdbx_seq_one_letter_code
_entity_poly.pdbx_strand_id
1 'polypeptide(L)'
;MSQNSFTKGLYAMMSALATAYAIHHVVLPPKLPQQDDRDPAHEQVLLEIVIHALESLRRHVKNEHVGSVTAAISTVENLRACRDRHGNNSQSQLQEVLTKLKNGTTEALPLEIKEQNAGILVSNSSNSLNFEFFELSPTNAAAMSPGRLVRNFPGYTSHIPTVNVNPDLIESISRTIATMTTQTAPGFQPQVKKNNKNMTEQRDTTHPGMVTDFLMNVITALGESTNVQCITKHTREEVLWSDYSSPWRRSPLWLLLRVSLQLRFTRKAPETLHADGLYKAFMIFVLARLLDLGKQYMKDMGSETIQIVLAKLTRRLRKLELLKQTDCLQPDWALHIHDSMNNAHALIEKNWKTQIDNPQANIDFSAIAKLKPRADVDMDLPRLDDFLSSIKSRRREVSLSTFTPTSDCPSYDPTELPNIMQGSGSHGDKYFRLTAFETWVEHHLAEWIRSHLHDEDACGRLRTTMTSYYNTASNAYVGAPVGMSIMYLTLTELWIACDRIACTIYPLLVEYDPEVNLTEFQCLTLSLKSHLNRLNVSECYLQSRHRRALKLPSVYREFGHLSSFAVRHFDQQESLQAMLSKIKFDAATKRREKCEELARLKREYQQYMDHYNSIPCETQTVVYNHRLGYTHEQHSQSCSRCEAKYCADALEIHIFEWPVSPRLPEAKATVFELVVPKAYSNWRDASAFFITTVLGYKDTNQSRPSCLYTLKGHHNLFHLLSPRYSERRIVPLSDIKSHTATHRKIQKAIPHLNDTDVCLENALVYAYYDNSTRIFNTTMPVCTEEVPKNCIHPIPKRSKALERFMYRPPSSPDGLPANEVIASLFDCPTHFSIDEYKALGALPLGHKIIYSNILAQLAIPSVDWTKVETQCMVLQTVQQTGISNQSIERPSHSILIGSSFGHALLEQLETNLDRIRENWESWRAAATFSLLARRLLGLTSASGVRSRAFDYLESLRNVCSGWLRRLKQRVAASTDNGQRTELYSRATEVALLCTSTYDVEETDFEAVLQQESAISTLLQSSIVVQEHCESIKSDFPELFSITLQSWKSLLGKYVLSFCCIYELEQHISFRILPTLRRCILTDDSGLSDAVKANWAAFESTSGNSWTSISGISRQHWMLTTSGSLPVHFNMLTGELLVNGLPLARLPAEYMRHKMYAPLFRKSALEVVPTDEIGFKFSAKTLYHGYKLHFGMKGDDMLLSAIRDKLGLEMVPSHLFQELLPQSLVTDSVHWYDSQAQEVIFRPLRSPWSTEEDDSRWRLV
;
A
#
# COMPACT_ATOMS: atom_id res chain seq x y z
N MET A 1 -74.09 -4.17 25.44
CA MET A 1 -73.21 -4.87 26.40
C MET A 1 -73.52 -6.38 26.38
N SER A 2 -72.93 -7.10 25.44
CA SER A 2 -72.52 -8.51 25.47
C SER A 2 -71.87 -8.77 24.10
N GLN A 3 -70.92 -9.72 24.00
CA GLN A 3 -70.02 -9.98 22.87
C GLN A 3 -68.78 -9.08 22.77
N ASN A 4 -67.87 -9.19 23.74
CA ASN A 4 -66.48 -8.72 23.56
C ASN A 4 -65.46 -9.57 24.34
N SER A 5 -65.65 -10.89 24.41
CA SER A 5 -64.79 -11.79 25.20
C SER A 5 -64.30 -13.07 24.51
N PHE A 6 -64.44 -13.23 23.18
CA PHE A 6 -64.12 -14.50 22.50
C PHE A 6 -62.93 -14.50 21.53
N THR A 7 -62.09 -13.47 21.49
CA THR A 7 -60.93 -13.38 20.56
C THR A 7 -59.58 -13.16 21.26
N LYS A 8 -59.36 -13.76 22.44
CA LYS A 8 -58.08 -13.68 23.17
C LYS A 8 -57.38 -15.02 23.45
N GLY A 9 -57.87 -16.14 22.91
CA GLY A 9 -57.39 -17.49 23.28
C GLY A 9 -56.50 -18.24 22.29
N LEU A 10 -56.05 -17.65 21.17
CA LEU A 10 -55.32 -18.39 20.11
C LEU A 10 -54.23 -17.57 19.39
N TYR A 11 -53.59 -16.64 20.09
CA TYR A 11 -52.34 -16.02 19.64
C TYR A 11 -51.16 -16.72 20.33
N ALA A 12 -50.68 -17.83 19.76
CA ALA A 12 -49.28 -18.20 19.96
C ALA A 12 -48.44 -17.10 19.29
N MET A 13 -47.61 -16.40 20.07
CA MET A 13 -46.84 -15.22 19.63
C MET A 13 -45.91 -15.57 18.45
N MET A 14 -46.23 -15.13 17.23
CA MET A 14 -45.27 -15.13 16.12
C MET A 14 -44.08 -14.22 16.49
N SER A 15 -42.85 -14.71 16.53
CA SER A 15 -41.69 -13.90 16.94
C SER A 15 -41.18 -12.95 15.85
N ALA A 16 -40.39 -11.94 16.24
CA ALA A 16 -39.68 -11.08 15.29
C ALA A 16 -38.74 -11.88 14.37
N LEU A 17 -38.05 -12.90 14.89
CA LEU A 17 -37.16 -13.77 14.12
C LEU A 17 -37.91 -14.60 13.06
N ALA A 18 -39.06 -15.18 13.40
CA ALA A 18 -39.88 -15.94 12.45
C ALA A 18 -40.46 -15.04 11.34
N THR A 19 -40.82 -13.79 11.69
CA THR A 19 -41.26 -12.80 10.71
C THR A 19 -40.10 -12.39 9.78
N ALA A 20 -38.89 -12.23 10.32
CA ALA A 20 -37.69 -11.93 9.53
C ALA A 20 -37.36 -13.06 8.55
N TYR A 21 -37.42 -14.32 9.00
CA TYR A 21 -37.27 -15.52 8.14
C TYR A 21 -38.25 -15.47 6.95
N ALA A 22 -39.53 -15.22 7.20
CA ALA A 22 -40.53 -15.11 6.14
C ALA A 22 -40.23 -13.95 5.17
N ILE A 23 -39.78 -12.79 5.68
CA ILE A 23 -39.36 -11.65 4.85
C ILE A 23 -38.14 -12.01 3.99
N HIS A 24 -37.11 -12.66 4.54
CA HIS A 24 -35.93 -13.07 3.78
C HIS A 24 -36.29 -13.95 2.58
N HIS A 25 -37.15 -14.95 2.77
CA HIS A 25 -37.48 -15.91 1.71
C HIS A 25 -38.61 -15.45 0.75
N VAL A 26 -39.57 -14.64 1.23
CA VAL A 26 -40.68 -14.13 0.41
C VAL A 26 -40.31 -12.82 -0.29
N VAL A 27 -39.75 -11.86 0.46
CA VAL A 27 -39.48 -10.49 0.02
C VAL A 27 -38.11 -10.36 -0.63
N LEU A 28 -37.11 -11.14 -0.21
CA LEU A 28 -35.71 -11.00 -0.68
C LEU A 28 -35.22 -9.55 -0.57
N PRO A 29 -35.05 -9.01 0.64
CA PRO A 29 -34.43 -7.69 0.84
C PRO A 29 -32.96 -7.69 0.37
N PRO A 30 -32.33 -6.52 0.16
CA PRO A 30 -30.93 -6.43 -0.25
C PRO A 30 -29.95 -7.06 0.74
N LYS A 31 -30.26 -7.03 2.04
CA LYS A 31 -29.46 -7.66 3.09
C LYS A 31 -30.10 -8.99 3.48
N LEU A 32 -29.44 -10.09 3.12
CA LEU A 32 -29.86 -11.46 3.41
C LEU A 32 -28.89 -12.12 4.41
N PRO A 33 -29.31 -13.19 5.11
CA PRO A 33 -28.43 -13.95 5.99
C PRO A 33 -27.23 -14.54 5.23
N GLN A 34 -26.14 -14.73 5.96
CA GLN A 34 -24.88 -15.28 5.45
C GLN A 34 -24.64 -16.74 5.92
N GLN A 35 -25.68 -17.38 6.47
CA GLN A 35 -25.66 -18.77 6.92
C GLN A 35 -27.05 -19.37 6.75
N ASP A 36 -27.12 -20.70 6.69
CA ASP A 36 -28.40 -21.42 6.72
C ASP A 36 -29.23 -21.00 7.94
N ASP A 37 -30.45 -20.50 7.69
CA ASP A 37 -31.40 -20.00 8.69
C ASP A 37 -32.63 -20.89 8.80
N ARG A 38 -32.55 -22.10 8.26
CA ARG A 38 -33.62 -23.09 8.30
C ARG A 38 -33.94 -23.51 9.72
N ASP A 39 -35.21 -23.34 10.08
CA ASP A 39 -35.74 -23.68 11.38
C ASP A 39 -37.18 -24.23 11.22
N PRO A 40 -37.49 -25.42 11.76
CA PRO A 40 -38.82 -26.01 11.64
C PRO A 40 -39.96 -25.15 12.20
N ALA A 41 -39.72 -24.38 13.28
CA ALA A 41 -40.72 -23.49 13.86
C ALA A 41 -40.94 -22.26 12.97
N HIS A 42 -39.88 -21.70 12.37
CA HIS A 42 -40.02 -20.62 11.39
C HIS A 42 -40.71 -21.08 10.09
N GLU A 43 -40.44 -22.30 9.61
CA GLU A 43 -41.15 -22.92 8.48
C GLU A 43 -42.66 -23.06 8.78
N GLN A 44 -43.01 -23.46 10.01
CA GLN A 44 -44.41 -23.55 10.45
C GLN A 44 -45.10 -22.18 10.43
N VAL A 45 -44.43 -21.14 10.94
CA VAL A 45 -44.93 -19.77 10.90
C VAL A 45 -45.14 -19.29 9.46
N LEU A 46 -44.27 -19.66 8.52
CA LEU A 46 -44.44 -19.36 7.10
C LEU A 46 -45.73 -20.00 6.52
N LEU A 47 -46.04 -21.25 6.89
CA LEU A 47 -47.28 -21.92 6.49
C LEU A 47 -48.51 -21.18 7.04
N GLU A 48 -48.46 -20.77 8.31
CA GLU A 48 -49.53 -19.99 8.94
C GLU A 48 -49.74 -18.64 8.24
N ILE A 49 -48.66 -17.91 7.90
CA ILE A 49 -48.75 -16.65 7.15
C ILE A 49 -49.48 -16.87 5.81
N VAL A 50 -49.18 -17.95 5.11
CA VAL A 50 -49.81 -18.30 3.83
C VAL A 50 -51.29 -18.64 4.01
N ILE A 51 -51.65 -19.44 5.02
CA ILE A 51 -53.05 -19.78 5.33
C ILE A 51 -53.85 -18.51 5.62
N HIS A 52 -53.35 -17.63 6.51
CA HIS A 52 -54.03 -16.38 6.86
C HIS A 52 -54.17 -15.44 5.65
N ALA A 53 -53.17 -15.38 4.77
CA ALA A 53 -53.24 -14.60 3.54
C ALA A 53 -54.32 -15.14 2.58
N LEU A 54 -54.44 -16.46 2.46
CA LEU A 54 -55.50 -17.10 1.66
C LEU A 54 -56.89 -16.91 2.28
N GLU A 55 -57.02 -16.98 3.60
CA GLU A 55 -58.28 -16.67 4.30
C GLU A 55 -58.71 -15.22 4.11
N SER A 56 -57.75 -14.28 4.13
CA SER A 56 -58.03 -12.88 3.83
C SER A 56 -58.44 -12.69 2.36
N LEU A 57 -57.74 -13.34 1.42
CA LEU A 57 -58.13 -13.35 0.01
C LEU A 57 -59.54 -13.91 -0.20
N ARG A 58 -59.91 -15.00 0.50
CA ARG A 58 -61.22 -15.66 0.40
C ARG A 58 -62.38 -14.69 0.67
N ARG A 59 -62.18 -13.69 1.55
CA ARG A 59 -63.19 -12.68 1.88
C ARG A 59 -63.37 -11.60 0.81
N HIS A 60 -62.39 -11.45 -0.08
CA HIS A 60 -62.32 -10.35 -1.06
C HIS A 60 -62.32 -10.84 -2.53
N VAL A 61 -62.56 -12.14 -2.76
CA VAL A 61 -62.76 -12.69 -4.12
C VAL A 61 -64.24 -12.73 -4.45
N LYS A 62 -64.57 -12.72 -5.75
CA LYS A 62 -65.95 -12.96 -6.22
C LYS A 62 -66.42 -14.36 -5.81
N ASN A 63 -67.74 -14.50 -5.59
CA ASN A 63 -68.34 -15.74 -5.08
C ASN A 63 -67.97 -16.99 -5.90
N GLU A 64 -67.85 -16.86 -7.22
CA GLU A 64 -67.43 -17.92 -8.14
C GLU A 64 -65.99 -18.45 -7.91
N HIS A 65 -65.14 -17.69 -7.21
CA HIS A 65 -63.74 -18.07 -6.92
C HIS A 65 -63.50 -18.50 -5.46
N VAL A 66 -64.49 -18.37 -4.58
CA VAL A 66 -64.38 -18.77 -3.16
C VAL A 66 -64.02 -20.24 -3.02
N GLY A 67 -64.59 -21.11 -3.88
CA GLY A 67 -64.27 -22.54 -3.92
C GLY A 67 -62.79 -22.81 -4.23
N SER A 68 -62.23 -22.13 -5.24
CA SER A 68 -60.83 -22.28 -5.64
C SER A 68 -59.86 -21.82 -4.54
N VAL A 69 -60.16 -20.73 -3.84
CA VAL A 69 -59.36 -20.27 -2.69
C VAL A 69 -59.50 -21.22 -1.49
N THR A 70 -60.70 -21.76 -1.24
CA THR A 70 -60.92 -22.75 -0.15
C THR A 70 -60.14 -24.04 -0.39
N ALA A 71 -60.11 -24.53 -1.64
CA ALA A 71 -59.28 -25.66 -2.02
C ALA A 71 -57.78 -25.37 -1.86
N ALA A 72 -57.35 -24.14 -2.12
CA ALA A 72 -55.98 -23.70 -1.90
C ALA A 72 -55.60 -23.68 -0.41
N ILE A 73 -56.51 -23.23 0.48
CA ILE A 73 -56.32 -23.31 1.95
C ILE A 73 -56.14 -24.78 2.37
N SER A 74 -57.06 -25.65 1.98
CA SER A 74 -56.99 -27.09 2.27
C SER A 74 -55.68 -27.72 1.79
N THR A 75 -55.19 -27.33 0.61
CA THR A 75 -53.90 -27.81 0.07
C THR A 75 -52.73 -27.51 1.01
N VAL A 76 -52.68 -26.30 1.59
CA VAL A 76 -51.60 -25.91 2.54
C VAL A 76 -51.81 -26.56 3.91
N GLU A 77 -53.06 -26.74 4.34
CA GLU A 77 -53.39 -27.45 5.58
C GLU A 77 -53.02 -28.93 5.51
N ASN A 78 -53.17 -29.59 4.36
CA ASN A 78 -52.74 -30.98 4.16
C ASN A 78 -51.22 -31.11 4.29
N LEU A 79 -50.44 -30.19 3.68
CA LEU A 79 -48.99 -30.14 3.85
C LEU A 79 -48.60 -29.95 5.33
N ARG A 80 -49.30 -29.05 6.03
CA ARG A 80 -49.08 -28.82 7.47
C ARG A 80 -49.42 -30.07 8.30
N ALA A 81 -50.49 -30.78 7.97
CA ALA A 81 -50.96 -31.96 8.69
C ALA A 81 -50.03 -33.19 8.53
N CYS A 82 -49.30 -33.29 7.42
CA CYS A 82 -48.34 -34.37 7.17
C CYS A 82 -46.96 -34.15 7.82
N ARG A 83 -46.71 -33.00 8.43
CA ARG A 83 -45.40 -32.62 8.97
C ARG A 83 -45.31 -32.87 10.48
N ASP A 84 -44.18 -33.43 10.91
CA ASP A 84 -43.81 -33.54 12.32
C ASP A 84 -43.22 -32.24 12.88
N ARG A 85 -42.79 -32.25 14.15
CA ARG A 85 -42.17 -31.08 14.83
C ARG A 85 -40.84 -30.62 14.21
N HIS A 86 -40.19 -31.47 13.41
CA HIS A 86 -38.96 -31.15 12.68
C HIS A 86 -39.26 -30.71 11.24
N GLY A 87 -40.55 -30.62 10.88
CA GLY A 87 -41.03 -30.28 9.54
C GLY A 87 -40.82 -31.41 8.54
N ASN A 88 -40.56 -32.64 8.98
CA ASN A 88 -40.40 -33.82 8.12
C ASN A 88 -41.74 -34.51 7.89
N ASN A 89 -41.89 -35.23 6.79
CA ASN A 89 -43.13 -35.96 6.49
C ASN A 89 -43.25 -37.18 7.44
N SER A 90 -44.27 -37.17 8.29
CA SER A 90 -44.57 -38.29 9.17
C SER A 90 -45.28 -39.41 8.40
N GLN A 91 -44.79 -40.65 8.52
CA GLN A 91 -45.37 -41.80 7.85
C GLN A 91 -46.86 -41.96 8.18
N SER A 92 -47.24 -41.91 9.47
CA SER A 92 -48.64 -42.15 9.89
C SER A 92 -49.59 -41.04 9.44
N GLN A 93 -49.17 -39.78 9.57
CA GLN A 93 -49.98 -38.64 9.12
C GLN A 93 -50.12 -38.60 7.59
N LEU A 94 -49.05 -38.98 6.87
CA LEU A 94 -49.08 -39.07 5.41
C LEU A 94 -50.05 -40.15 4.93
N GLN A 95 -50.07 -41.32 5.58
CA GLN A 95 -51.04 -42.39 5.28
C GLN A 95 -52.49 -41.90 5.43
N GLU A 96 -52.78 -41.17 6.51
CA GLU A 96 -54.11 -40.64 6.77
C GLU A 96 -54.55 -39.65 5.67
N VAL A 97 -53.68 -38.71 5.29
CA VAL A 97 -54.00 -37.69 4.29
C VAL A 97 -54.07 -38.27 2.88
N LEU A 98 -53.21 -39.23 2.52
CA LEU A 98 -53.31 -39.96 1.25
C LEU A 98 -54.60 -40.79 1.17
N THR A 99 -55.08 -41.33 2.28
CA THR A 99 -56.37 -42.03 2.34
C THR A 99 -57.53 -41.04 2.14
N LYS A 100 -57.48 -39.84 2.76
CA LYS A 100 -58.45 -38.76 2.51
C LYS A 100 -58.44 -38.30 1.06
N LEU A 101 -57.26 -38.22 0.44
CA LEU A 101 -57.11 -37.90 -0.99
C LEU A 101 -57.77 -38.97 -1.86
N LYS A 102 -57.48 -40.25 -1.63
CA LYS A 102 -58.06 -41.38 -2.36
C LYS A 102 -59.60 -41.35 -2.32
N ASN A 103 -60.16 -41.10 -1.14
CA ASN A 103 -61.61 -41.08 -0.92
C ASN A 103 -62.29 -39.79 -1.41
N GLY A 104 -61.55 -38.85 -2.00
CA GLY A 104 -62.08 -37.58 -2.51
C GLY A 104 -62.49 -36.59 -1.41
N THR A 105 -62.11 -36.83 -0.15
CA THR A 105 -62.38 -35.93 0.99
C THR A 105 -61.50 -34.68 0.95
N THR A 106 -60.35 -34.76 0.27
CA THR A 106 -59.46 -33.63 0.00
C THR A 106 -58.89 -33.76 -1.41
N GLU A 107 -58.40 -32.66 -2.00
CA GLU A 107 -58.13 -32.60 -3.44
C GLU A 107 -56.64 -32.57 -3.83
N ALA A 108 -55.75 -32.04 -2.99
CA ALA A 108 -54.32 -31.95 -3.28
C ALA A 108 -53.42 -31.92 -2.03
N LEU A 109 -52.24 -32.51 -2.13
CA LEU A 109 -51.22 -32.61 -1.07
C LEU A 109 -49.83 -32.29 -1.65
N PRO A 110 -49.23 -31.15 -1.28
CA PRO A 110 -47.82 -30.91 -1.50
C PRO A 110 -46.97 -31.61 -0.44
N LEU A 111 -45.81 -32.13 -0.83
CA LEU A 111 -44.82 -32.76 0.04
C LEU A 111 -43.43 -32.22 -0.29
N GLU A 112 -42.68 -31.87 0.76
CA GLU A 112 -41.27 -31.47 0.64
C GLU A 112 -40.38 -32.65 1.05
N ILE A 113 -39.55 -33.14 0.14
CA ILE A 113 -38.59 -34.21 0.40
C ILE A 113 -37.22 -33.58 0.67
N LYS A 114 -37.03 -33.23 1.94
CA LYS A 114 -35.95 -32.35 2.43
C LYS A 114 -34.55 -32.84 2.04
N GLU A 115 -34.19 -34.08 2.40
CA GLU A 115 -32.85 -34.62 2.12
C GLU A 115 -32.59 -34.94 0.64
N GLN A 116 -33.64 -34.96 -0.20
CA GLN A 116 -33.53 -35.23 -1.64
C GLN A 116 -33.78 -34.00 -2.51
N ASN A 117 -33.88 -32.79 -1.94
CA ASN A 117 -34.06 -31.55 -2.70
C ASN A 117 -35.24 -31.59 -3.72
N ALA A 118 -36.32 -32.28 -3.38
CA ALA A 118 -37.43 -32.52 -4.31
C ALA A 118 -38.80 -32.20 -3.69
N GLY A 119 -39.74 -31.80 -4.54
CA GLY A 119 -41.14 -31.58 -4.22
C GLY A 119 -42.02 -32.59 -4.95
N ILE A 120 -43.07 -33.04 -4.26
CA ILE A 120 -44.11 -33.90 -4.84
C ILE A 120 -45.45 -33.21 -4.63
N LEU A 121 -46.24 -33.02 -5.69
CA LEU A 121 -47.64 -32.61 -5.60
C LEU A 121 -48.53 -33.79 -5.96
N VAL A 122 -49.27 -34.29 -4.97
CA VAL A 122 -50.24 -35.36 -5.17
C VAL A 122 -51.63 -34.75 -5.32
N SER A 123 -52.40 -35.12 -6.34
CA SER A 123 -53.76 -34.61 -6.52
C SER A 123 -54.73 -35.72 -6.93
N ASN A 124 -55.99 -35.59 -6.51
CA ASN A 124 -57.05 -36.49 -6.96
C ASN A 124 -57.68 -35.95 -8.25
N SER A 125 -57.73 -36.79 -9.28
CA SER A 125 -58.35 -36.53 -10.57
C SER A 125 -59.42 -37.59 -10.86
N SER A 126 -60.62 -37.42 -10.32
CA SER A 126 -61.87 -38.21 -10.48
C SER A 126 -61.76 -39.74 -10.34
N ASN A 127 -60.88 -40.41 -11.10
CA ASN A 127 -60.61 -41.84 -11.11
C ASN A 127 -59.12 -42.21 -10.85
N SER A 128 -58.22 -41.25 -10.64
CA SER A 128 -56.79 -41.50 -10.38
C SER A 128 -56.16 -40.55 -9.36
N LEU A 129 -55.05 -40.97 -8.75
CA LEU A 129 -54.13 -40.12 -8.00
C LEU A 129 -52.94 -39.73 -8.88
N ASN A 130 -52.75 -38.44 -9.10
CA ASN A 130 -51.67 -37.90 -9.90
C ASN A 130 -50.51 -37.48 -8.99
N PHE A 131 -49.29 -37.89 -9.33
CA PHE A 131 -48.04 -37.56 -8.65
C PHE A 131 -47.17 -36.71 -9.57
N GLU A 132 -46.91 -35.49 -9.14
CA GLU A 132 -46.14 -34.49 -9.88
C GLU A 132 -44.81 -34.21 -9.19
N PHE A 133 -43.69 -34.48 -9.85
CA PHE A 133 -42.34 -34.42 -9.28
C PHE A 133 -41.55 -33.24 -9.83
N PHE A 134 -40.80 -32.53 -8.98
CA PHE A 134 -39.93 -31.44 -9.39
C PHE A 134 -38.82 -31.13 -8.36
N GLU A 135 -37.73 -30.55 -8.83
CA GLU A 135 -36.63 -30.06 -8.01
C GLU A 135 -37.03 -28.78 -7.24
N LEU A 136 -36.58 -28.61 -6.00
CA LEU A 136 -36.87 -27.39 -5.22
C LEU A 136 -35.75 -26.35 -5.31
N SER A 137 -34.49 -26.72 -5.06
CA SER A 137 -33.35 -25.79 -5.06
C SER A 137 -32.38 -26.12 -6.18
N PRO A 138 -31.88 -25.14 -6.94
CA PRO A 138 -30.84 -25.38 -7.94
C PRO A 138 -29.45 -25.46 -7.31
N THR A 139 -28.48 -25.96 -8.08
CA THR A 139 -27.07 -25.99 -7.68
C THR A 139 -26.47 -24.60 -7.46
N ASN A 140 -25.38 -24.52 -6.69
CA ASN A 140 -24.63 -23.27 -6.45
C ASN A 140 -24.25 -22.56 -7.75
N ALA A 141 -23.74 -23.30 -8.73
CA ALA A 141 -23.33 -22.75 -10.02
C ALA A 141 -24.52 -22.15 -10.78
N ALA A 142 -25.68 -22.82 -10.78
CA ALA A 142 -26.89 -22.32 -11.41
C ALA A 142 -27.44 -21.07 -10.68
N ALA A 143 -27.42 -21.04 -9.35
CA ALA A 143 -27.86 -19.88 -8.58
C ALA A 143 -26.95 -18.65 -8.74
N MET A 144 -25.65 -18.85 -9.01
CA MET A 144 -24.69 -17.76 -9.28
C MET A 144 -24.70 -17.29 -10.74
N SER A 145 -25.50 -17.91 -11.60
CA SER A 145 -25.59 -17.49 -13.01
C SER A 145 -26.24 -16.10 -13.14
N PRO A 146 -25.79 -15.25 -14.09
CA PRO A 146 -26.38 -13.94 -14.30
C PRO A 146 -27.85 -14.04 -14.72
N GLY A 147 -28.76 -13.35 -14.02
CA GLY A 147 -30.18 -13.25 -14.41
C GLY A 147 -31.13 -14.09 -13.55
N ARG A 148 -32.24 -14.54 -14.14
CA ARG A 148 -33.24 -15.39 -13.47
C ARG A 148 -33.29 -16.76 -14.13
N LEU A 149 -33.33 -17.81 -13.31
CA LEU A 149 -33.49 -19.17 -13.80
C LEU A 149 -34.91 -19.38 -14.32
N VAL A 150 -35.05 -19.99 -15.50
CA VAL A 150 -36.33 -20.35 -16.10
C VAL A 150 -36.57 -21.83 -15.84
N ARG A 151 -37.61 -22.16 -15.07
CA ARG A 151 -37.90 -23.52 -14.62
C ARG A 151 -39.36 -23.88 -14.92
N ASN A 152 -39.61 -25.10 -15.38
CA ASN A 152 -40.95 -25.62 -15.65
C ASN A 152 -41.41 -26.54 -14.52
N PHE A 153 -42.67 -26.41 -14.12
CA PHE A 153 -43.26 -27.19 -13.04
C PHE A 153 -44.63 -27.75 -13.44
N PRO A 154 -44.94 -29.03 -13.15
CA PRO A 154 -43.98 -30.03 -12.65
C PRO A 154 -42.95 -30.42 -13.73
N GLY A 155 -41.88 -31.11 -13.30
CA GLY A 155 -40.88 -31.66 -14.21
C GLY A 155 -41.34 -32.98 -14.83
N TYR A 156 -41.94 -33.85 -14.00
CA TYR A 156 -42.47 -35.15 -14.41
C TYR A 156 -43.81 -35.43 -13.74
N THR A 157 -44.65 -36.24 -14.37
CA THR A 157 -45.97 -36.59 -13.83
C THR A 157 -46.39 -38.01 -14.18
N SER A 158 -46.93 -38.69 -13.17
CA SER A 158 -47.43 -40.06 -13.28
C SER A 158 -48.74 -40.17 -12.53
N HIS A 159 -49.64 -41.08 -12.92
CA HIS A 159 -50.89 -41.30 -12.22
C HIS A 159 -51.12 -42.77 -11.90
N ILE A 160 -51.76 -43.05 -10.77
CA ILE A 160 -52.20 -44.39 -10.38
C ILE A 160 -53.73 -44.39 -10.34
N PRO A 161 -54.41 -45.26 -11.10
CA PRO A 161 -55.87 -45.42 -11.00
C PRO A 161 -56.29 -45.73 -9.56
N THR A 162 -57.32 -45.06 -9.04
CA THR A 162 -57.75 -45.17 -7.63
C THR A 162 -58.11 -46.61 -7.23
N VAL A 163 -58.52 -47.43 -8.21
CA VAL A 163 -58.78 -48.88 -8.07
C VAL A 163 -57.53 -49.66 -7.65
N ASN A 164 -56.35 -49.25 -8.13
CA ASN A 164 -55.07 -49.93 -7.85
C ASN A 164 -54.42 -49.44 -6.55
N VAL A 165 -54.96 -48.40 -5.92
CA VAL A 165 -54.44 -47.83 -4.67
C VAL A 165 -55.03 -48.56 -3.47
N ASN A 166 -54.45 -49.68 -3.06
CA ASN A 166 -54.84 -50.41 -1.85
C ASN A 166 -54.17 -49.82 -0.57
N PRO A 167 -54.63 -50.17 0.64
CA PRO A 167 -54.03 -49.67 1.89
C PRO A 167 -52.54 -49.98 2.01
N ASP A 168 -52.10 -51.17 1.59
CA ASP A 168 -50.69 -51.59 1.64
C ASP A 168 -49.79 -50.70 0.78
N LEU A 169 -50.30 -50.27 -0.40
CA LEU A 169 -49.59 -49.35 -1.28
C LEU A 169 -49.49 -47.95 -0.67
N ILE A 170 -50.56 -47.46 -0.04
CA ILE A 170 -50.53 -46.18 0.70
C ILE A 170 -49.51 -46.26 1.83
N GLU A 171 -49.46 -47.37 2.57
CA GLU A 171 -48.47 -47.59 3.62
C GLU A 171 -47.05 -47.57 3.05
N SER A 172 -46.80 -48.31 1.97
CA SER A 172 -45.48 -48.40 1.35
C SER A 172 -45.00 -47.05 0.81
N ILE A 173 -45.86 -46.32 0.08
CA ILE A 173 -45.54 -44.98 -0.45
C ILE A 173 -45.23 -44.03 0.71
N SER A 174 -46.04 -44.05 1.77
CA SER A 174 -45.86 -43.17 2.92
C SER A 174 -44.57 -43.45 3.67
N ARG A 175 -44.23 -44.72 3.86
CA ARG A 175 -42.97 -45.16 4.46
C ARG A 175 -41.78 -44.71 3.62
N THR A 176 -41.80 -44.97 2.31
CA THR A 176 -40.71 -44.58 1.40
C THR A 176 -40.50 -43.06 1.40
N ILE A 177 -41.57 -42.27 1.33
CA ILE A 177 -41.49 -40.81 1.38
C ILE A 177 -40.94 -40.31 2.72
N ALA A 178 -41.40 -40.87 3.85
CA ALA A 178 -40.89 -40.52 5.18
C ALA A 178 -39.39 -40.84 5.32
N THR A 179 -38.94 -41.99 4.81
CA THR A 179 -37.53 -42.38 4.77
C THR A 179 -36.70 -41.42 3.92
N MET A 180 -37.12 -41.13 2.69
CA MET A 180 -36.41 -40.20 1.79
C MET A 180 -36.37 -38.77 2.33
N THR A 181 -37.34 -38.38 3.17
CA THR A 181 -37.37 -37.05 3.79
C THR A 181 -36.27 -36.88 4.85
N THR A 182 -35.75 -37.96 5.43
CA THR A 182 -34.85 -37.93 6.59
C THR A 182 -33.48 -38.56 6.35
N GLN A 183 -33.34 -39.44 5.36
CA GLN A 183 -32.07 -40.11 5.04
C GLN A 183 -31.42 -39.49 3.81
N THR A 184 -30.10 -39.27 3.86
CA THR A 184 -29.32 -38.87 2.69
C THR A 184 -29.06 -40.06 1.77
N ALA A 185 -29.04 -39.84 0.46
CA ALA A 185 -28.75 -40.87 -0.53
C ALA A 185 -27.27 -40.80 -0.97
N PRO A 186 -26.42 -41.80 -0.65
CA PRO A 186 -25.03 -41.81 -1.09
C PRO A 186 -24.91 -41.68 -2.61
N GLY A 187 -23.97 -40.86 -3.09
CA GLY A 187 -23.74 -40.63 -4.51
C GLY A 187 -24.56 -39.50 -5.16
N PHE A 188 -25.57 -38.95 -4.48
CA PHE A 188 -26.40 -37.85 -5.00
C PHE A 188 -25.89 -36.45 -4.58
N GLN A 189 -24.90 -36.38 -3.68
CA GLN A 189 -24.25 -35.14 -3.31
C GLN A 189 -23.13 -34.80 -4.31
N PRO A 190 -23.03 -33.55 -4.81
CA PRO A 190 -21.97 -33.15 -5.75
C PRO A 190 -20.56 -33.40 -5.21
N GLN A 191 -19.60 -33.70 -6.08
CA GLN A 191 -18.21 -33.91 -5.72
C GLN A 191 -17.31 -32.76 -6.23
N VAL A 192 -16.29 -32.42 -5.45
CA VAL A 192 -15.23 -31.48 -5.83
C VAL A 192 -13.87 -32.13 -5.75
N LYS A 193 -13.01 -31.83 -6.72
CA LYS A 193 -11.64 -32.35 -6.80
C LYS A 193 -10.70 -31.49 -5.94
N LYS A 194 -10.11 -32.08 -4.89
CA LYS A 194 -9.07 -31.46 -4.06
C LYS A 194 -7.86 -32.39 -3.97
N ASN A 195 -6.68 -31.90 -4.31
CA ASN A 195 -5.44 -32.69 -4.36
C ASN A 195 -5.60 -34.00 -5.17
N ASN A 196 -6.19 -33.89 -6.36
CA ASN A 196 -6.52 -35.02 -7.26
C ASN A 196 -7.48 -36.09 -6.70
N LYS A 197 -8.04 -35.92 -5.50
CA LYS A 197 -9.08 -36.79 -4.95
C LYS A 197 -10.45 -36.09 -5.03
N ASN A 198 -11.47 -36.85 -5.39
CA ASN A 198 -12.84 -36.37 -5.34
C ASN A 198 -13.36 -36.47 -3.92
N MET A 199 -13.95 -35.40 -3.42
CA MET A 199 -14.56 -35.33 -2.10
C MET A 199 -15.96 -34.74 -2.23
N THR A 200 -16.88 -35.20 -1.39
CA THR A 200 -18.24 -34.68 -1.31
C THR A 200 -18.26 -33.18 -0.98
N GLU A 201 -19.02 -32.39 -1.74
CA GLU A 201 -19.26 -30.97 -1.51
C GLU A 201 -20.60 -30.77 -0.79
N GLN A 202 -20.55 -30.77 0.54
CA GLN A 202 -21.72 -30.65 1.40
C GLN A 202 -22.39 -29.26 1.33
N ARG A 203 -21.69 -28.25 0.79
CA ARG A 203 -22.26 -26.91 0.61
C ARG A 203 -23.06 -26.74 -0.66
N ASP A 204 -23.17 -27.75 -1.52
CA ASP A 204 -24.03 -27.71 -2.70
C ASP A 204 -25.35 -28.46 -2.45
N THR A 205 -26.33 -28.29 -3.34
CA THR A 205 -27.64 -28.95 -3.20
C THR A 205 -27.57 -30.41 -3.65
N THR A 206 -28.24 -31.30 -2.93
CA THR A 206 -28.42 -32.71 -3.32
C THR A 206 -29.12 -32.81 -4.69
N HIS A 207 -28.67 -33.74 -5.53
CA HIS A 207 -29.34 -34.04 -6.80
C HIS A 207 -30.70 -34.72 -6.55
N PRO A 208 -31.81 -34.28 -7.17
CA PRO A 208 -33.16 -34.74 -6.83
C PRO A 208 -33.54 -36.13 -7.38
N GLY A 209 -32.60 -36.79 -8.09
CA GLY A 209 -32.83 -38.04 -8.82
C GLY A 209 -33.38 -39.20 -7.99
N MET A 210 -33.15 -39.25 -6.68
CA MET A 210 -33.78 -40.27 -5.83
C MET A 210 -35.31 -40.17 -5.84
N VAL A 211 -35.85 -38.96 -6.02
CA VAL A 211 -37.28 -38.70 -6.14
C VAL A 211 -37.71 -38.56 -7.59
N THR A 212 -36.99 -37.75 -8.38
CA THR A 212 -37.39 -37.44 -9.77
C THR A 212 -37.11 -38.57 -10.75
N ASP A 213 -36.18 -39.48 -10.43
CA ASP A 213 -35.80 -40.58 -11.33
C ASP A 213 -36.24 -41.91 -10.71
N PHE A 214 -35.83 -42.22 -9.47
CA PHE A 214 -36.15 -43.50 -8.84
C PHE A 214 -37.62 -43.60 -8.39
N LEU A 215 -38.07 -42.77 -7.44
CA LEU A 215 -39.45 -42.85 -6.94
C LEU A 215 -40.47 -42.60 -8.05
N MET A 216 -40.21 -41.62 -8.93
CA MET A 216 -41.02 -41.37 -10.11
C MET A 216 -41.19 -42.64 -10.96
N ASN A 217 -40.10 -43.33 -11.32
CA ASN A 217 -40.19 -44.56 -12.12
C ASN A 217 -40.96 -45.68 -11.41
N VAL A 218 -40.83 -45.81 -10.07
CA VAL A 218 -41.62 -46.75 -9.28
C VAL A 218 -43.11 -46.42 -9.37
N ILE A 219 -43.49 -45.16 -9.20
CA ILE A 219 -44.89 -44.71 -9.30
C ILE A 219 -45.43 -44.89 -10.73
N THR A 220 -44.63 -44.59 -11.76
CA THR A 220 -45.00 -44.83 -13.16
C THR A 220 -45.22 -46.32 -13.45
N ALA A 221 -44.40 -47.21 -12.89
CA ALA A 221 -44.55 -48.66 -13.08
C ALA A 221 -45.83 -49.23 -12.44
N LEU A 222 -46.33 -48.59 -11.38
CA LEU A 222 -47.58 -48.96 -10.70
C LEU A 222 -48.84 -48.33 -11.35
N GLY A 223 -48.64 -47.44 -12.31
CA GLY A 223 -49.69 -46.70 -13.01
C GLY A 223 -49.28 -46.40 -14.43
N GLU A 224 -49.41 -45.13 -14.86
CA GLU A 224 -49.00 -44.69 -16.21
C GLU A 224 -48.48 -43.24 -16.18
N SER A 225 -47.59 -42.89 -17.12
CA SER A 225 -47.16 -41.50 -17.29
C SER A 225 -48.28 -40.64 -17.87
N THR A 226 -48.34 -39.37 -17.50
CA THR A 226 -49.35 -38.46 -18.02
C THR A 226 -48.79 -37.05 -18.17
N ASN A 227 -49.38 -36.28 -19.08
CA ASN A 227 -49.05 -34.87 -19.26
C ASN A 227 -50.09 -34.01 -18.57
N VAL A 228 -49.64 -33.17 -17.64
CA VAL A 228 -50.47 -32.17 -16.98
C VAL A 228 -50.07 -30.77 -17.44
N GLN A 229 -50.97 -29.81 -17.27
CA GLN A 229 -50.66 -28.41 -17.56
C GLN A 229 -49.51 -27.93 -16.66
N CYS A 230 -48.39 -27.57 -17.28
CA CYS A 230 -47.21 -27.02 -16.61
C CYS A 230 -47.27 -25.50 -16.50
N ILE A 231 -46.54 -24.95 -15.53
CA ILE A 231 -46.26 -23.52 -15.40
C ILE A 231 -44.77 -23.24 -15.53
N THR A 232 -44.42 -22.13 -16.17
CA THR A 232 -43.04 -21.65 -16.22
C THR A 232 -42.84 -20.56 -15.17
N LYS A 233 -41.79 -20.71 -14.34
CA LYS A 233 -41.40 -19.69 -13.36
C LYS A 233 -39.99 -19.18 -13.63
N HIS A 234 -39.85 -17.87 -13.57
CA HIS A 234 -38.56 -17.20 -13.41
C HIS A 234 -38.21 -17.13 -11.93
N THR A 235 -37.37 -18.06 -11.46
CA THR A 235 -36.92 -18.11 -10.07
C THR A 235 -35.70 -17.22 -9.87
N ARG A 236 -35.70 -16.48 -8.76
CA ARG A 236 -34.55 -15.69 -8.28
C ARG A 236 -34.03 -16.43 -7.05
N GLU A 237 -32.84 -16.97 -7.19
CA GLU A 237 -32.13 -17.75 -6.19
C GLU A 237 -30.83 -17.02 -5.86
N GLU A 238 -30.41 -17.10 -4.60
CA GLU A 238 -29.16 -16.54 -4.13
C GLU A 238 -28.51 -17.54 -3.19
N VAL A 239 -27.19 -17.60 -3.24
CA VAL A 239 -26.36 -18.42 -2.36
C VAL A 239 -25.34 -17.49 -1.70
N LEU A 240 -25.45 -17.35 -0.38
CA LEU A 240 -24.64 -16.40 0.38
C LEU A 240 -23.99 -17.11 1.55
N TRP A 241 -22.69 -16.88 1.75
CA TRP A 241 -22.01 -17.33 2.94
C TRP A 241 -20.83 -16.42 3.30
N SER A 242 -20.60 -16.22 4.60
CA SER A 242 -19.43 -15.51 5.13
C SER A 242 -18.92 -16.25 6.35
N ASP A 243 -17.85 -17.03 6.20
CA ASP A 243 -17.21 -17.81 7.29
C ASP A 243 -18.08 -18.86 8.02
N TYR A 244 -19.24 -19.23 7.46
CA TYR A 244 -20.10 -20.30 8.00
C TYR A 244 -19.96 -21.64 7.23
N SER A 245 -20.39 -22.74 7.86
CA SER A 245 -20.28 -24.10 7.32
C SER A 245 -21.26 -24.34 6.17
N SER A 246 -22.51 -23.94 6.34
CA SER A 246 -23.61 -24.09 5.38
C SER A 246 -24.07 -22.72 4.85
N PRO A 247 -24.19 -22.55 3.53
CA PRO A 247 -24.64 -21.30 2.94
C PRO A 247 -26.12 -21.04 3.17
N TRP A 248 -26.50 -19.75 3.25
CA TRP A 248 -27.90 -19.36 3.16
C TRP A 248 -28.46 -19.65 1.77
N ARG A 249 -29.71 -20.11 1.73
CA ARG A 249 -30.48 -20.35 0.51
C ARG A 249 -31.89 -19.84 0.68
N ARG A 250 -32.53 -19.55 -0.45
CA ARG A 250 -33.96 -19.32 -0.44
C ARG A 250 -34.71 -20.60 -0.06
N SER A 251 -35.70 -20.48 0.83
CA SER A 251 -36.50 -21.59 1.35
C SER A 251 -37.09 -22.49 0.24
N PRO A 252 -36.74 -23.79 0.21
CA PRO A 252 -37.31 -24.77 -0.71
C PRO A 252 -38.83 -24.94 -0.49
N LEU A 253 -39.28 -24.97 0.76
CA LEU A 253 -40.68 -24.96 1.17
C LEU A 253 -41.46 -23.79 0.56
N TRP A 254 -40.88 -22.59 0.53
CA TRP A 254 -41.54 -21.43 -0.08
C TRP A 254 -41.74 -21.60 -1.60
N LEU A 255 -40.79 -22.23 -2.30
CA LEU A 255 -40.99 -22.56 -3.71
C LEU A 255 -42.09 -23.60 -3.89
N LEU A 256 -42.11 -24.66 -3.08
CA LEU A 256 -43.16 -25.69 -3.08
C LEU A 256 -44.55 -25.06 -2.94
N LEU A 257 -44.74 -24.18 -1.96
CA LEU A 257 -46.00 -23.45 -1.75
C LEU A 257 -46.38 -22.61 -2.97
N ARG A 258 -45.43 -21.85 -3.52
CA ARG A 258 -45.66 -21.00 -4.69
C ARG A 258 -46.03 -21.82 -5.92
N VAL A 259 -45.37 -22.95 -6.17
CA VAL A 259 -45.64 -23.83 -7.32
C VAL A 259 -47.01 -24.47 -7.16
N SER A 260 -47.25 -25.11 -6.01
CA SER A 260 -48.51 -25.81 -5.73
C SER A 260 -49.71 -24.87 -5.83
N LEU A 261 -49.66 -23.69 -5.19
CA LEU A 261 -50.78 -22.74 -5.24
C LEU A 261 -50.99 -22.16 -6.64
N GLN A 262 -49.92 -21.88 -7.41
CA GLN A 262 -50.08 -21.37 -8.77
C GLN A 262 -50.68 -22.44 -9.70
N LEU A 263 -50.21 -23.69 -9.63
CA LEU A 263 -50.78 -24.81 -10.38
C LEU A 263 -52.27 -24.98 -10.07
N ARG A 264 -52.64 -24.91 -8.79
CA ARG A 264 -54.02 -25.04 -8.34
C ARG A 264 -54.91 -23.90 -8.84
N PHE A 265 -54.46 -22.65 -8.73
CA PHE A 265 -55.21 -21.50 -9.25
C PHE A 265 -55.34 -21.52 -10.77
N THR A 266 -54.28 -21.91 -11.48
CA THR A 266 -54.26 -21.97 -12.95
C THR A 266 -55.22 -23.03 -13.48
N ARG A 267 -55.20 -24.24 -12.90
CA ARG A 267 -56.01 -25.38 -13.36
C ARG A 267 -57.48 -25.30 -12.95
N LYS A 268 -57.82 -24.51 -11.93
CA LYS A 268 -59.20 -24.26 -11.47
C LYS A 268 -59.76 -22.89 -11.90
N ALA A 269 -59.07 -22.17 -12.79
CA ALA A 269 -59.58 -20.91 -13.32
C ALA A 269 -60.69 -21.18 -14.35
N PRO A 270 -61.84 -20.47 -14.29
CA PRO A 270 -62.83 -20.48 -15.38
C PRO A 270 -62.21 -19.96 -16.68
N GLU A 271 -62.68 -20.41 -17.85
CA GLU A 271 -62.18 -19.96 -19.17
C GLU A 271 -62.28 -18.43 -19.38
N THR A 272 -63.17 -17.76 -18.64
CA THR A 272 -63.38 -16.31 -18.66
C THR A 272 -62.35 -15.51 -17.85
N LEU A 273 -61.53 -16.16 -17.00
CA LEU A 273 -60.54 -15.52 -16.15
C LEU A 273 -59.12 -15.76 -16.67
N HIS A 274 -58.27 -14.74 -16.58
CA HIS A 274 -56.84 -14.95 -16.80
C HIS A 274 -56.29 -15.92 -15.73
N ALA A 275 -55.69 -17.03 -16.18
CA ALA A 275 -55.25 -18.16 -15.35
C ALA A 275 -54.34 -17.81 -14.14
N ASP A 276 -53.70 -16.64 -14.15
CA ASP A 276 -52.76 -16.17 -13.12
C ASP A 276 -53.37 -15.16 -12.12
N GLY A 277 -54.62 -14.73 -12.32
CA GLY A 277 -55.23 -13.63 -11.56
C GLY A 277 -55.29 -13.90 -10.05
N LEU A 278 -55.86 -15.04 -9.67
CA LEU A 278 -55.97 -15.46 -8.26
C LEU A 278 -54.59 -15.66 -7.59
N TYR A 279 -53.60 -16.19 -8.32
CA TYR A 279 -52.25 -16.36 -7.79
C TYR A 279 -51.57 -15.01 -7.51
N LYS A 280 -51.75 -14.03 -8.41
CA LYS A 280 -51.18 -12.68 -8.22
C LYS A 280 -51.89 -11.92 -7.11
N ALA A 281 -53.21 -12.09 -6.96
CA ALA A 281 -53.96 -11.58 -5.82
C ALA A 281 -53.44 -12.21 -4.51
N PHE A 282 -53.31 -13.53 -4.44
CA PHE A 282 -52.71 -14.24 -3.29
C PHE A 282 -51.34 -13.64 -2.90
N MET A 283 -50.45 -13.41 -3.87
CA MET A 283 -49.15 -12.80 -3.60
C MET A 283 -49.22 -11.39 -3.01
N ILE A 284 -50.26 -10.61 -3.35
CA ILE A 284 -50.51 -9.29 -2.75
C ILE A 284 -50.96 -9.44 -1.30
N PHE A 285 -51.89 -10.34 -1.01
CA PHE A 285 -52.35 -10.60 0.36
C PHE A 285 -51.25 -11.15 1.27
N VAL A 286 -50.34 -11.98 0.75
CA VAL A 286 -49.14 -12.43 1.50
C VAL A 286 -48.23 -11.24 1.84
N LEU A 287 -47.96 -10.35 0.88
CA LEU A 287 -47.11 -9.18 1.11
C LEU A 287 -47.76 -8.17 2.06
N ALA A 288 -49.08 -7.98 1.99
CA ALA A 288 -49.81 -7.14 2.94
C ALA A 288 -49.76 -7.72 4.36
N ARG A 289 -49.92 -9.04 4.51
CA ARG A 289 -49.77 -9.70 5.81
C ARG A 289 -48.35 -9.54 6.38
N LEU A 290 -47.33 -9.68 5.54
CA LEU A 290 -45.93 -9.44 5.95
C LEU A 290 -45.68 -7.97 6.31
N LEU A 291 -46.35 -7.03 5.64
CA LEU A 291 -46.28 -5.60 5.98
C LEU A 291 -46.89 -5.34 7.36
N ASP A 292 -48.03 -5.96 7.67
CA ASP A 292 -48.67 -5.87 8.99
C ASP A 292 -47.79 -6.43 10.11
N LEU A 293 -47.18 -7.60 9.88
CA LEU A 293 -46.24 -8.20 10.85
C LEU A 293 -44.95 -7.37 10.98
N GLY A 294 -44.44 -6.81 9.88
CA GLY A 294 -43.30 -5.90 9.91
C GLY A 294 -43.57 -4.63 10.70
N LYS A 295 -44.78 -4.05 10.59
CA LYS A 295 -45.22 -2.92 11.42
C LYS A 295 -45.24 -3.28 12.91
N GLN A 296 -45.74 -4.47 13.25
CA GLN A 296 -45.80 -4.95 14.63
C GLN A 296 -44.41 -5.06 15.27
N TYR A 297 -43.41 -5.50 14.50
CA TYR A 297 -42.02 -5.69 14.95
C TYR A 297 -41.06 -4.60 14.46
N MET A 298 -41.55 -3.38 14.22
CA MET A 298 -40.75 -2.27 13.69
C MET A 298 -39.52 -1.96 14.54
N LYS A 299 -39.61 -2.08 15.87
CA LYS A 299 -38.48 -1.82 16.77
C LYS A 299 -37.31 -2.79 16.53
N ASP A 300 -37.61 -4.04 16.21
CA ASP A 300 -36.61 -5.09 16.01
C ASP A 300 -36.08 -5.10 14.56
N MET A 301 -36.92 -4.74 13.58
CA MET A 301 -36.61 -4.85 12.15
C MET A 301 -36.20 -3.54 11.47
N GLY A 302 -36.44 -2.39 12.11
CA GLY A 302 -36.20 -1.06 11.56
C GLY A 302 -37.24 -0.62 10.51
N SER A 303 -37.25 0.69 10.22
CA SER A 303 -38.12 1.30 9.20
C SER A 303 -37.77 0.86 7.78
N GLU A 304 -36.50 0.52 7.51
CA GLU A 304 -36.02 0.08 6.20
C GLU A 304 -36.71 -1.22 5.74
N THR A 305 -36.81 -2.21 6.61
CA THR A 305 -37.45 -3.49 6.31
C THR A 305 -38.91 -3.30 5.89
N ILE A 306 -39.65 -2.45 6.62
CA ILE A 306 -41.05 -2.10 6.31
C ILE A 306 -41.14 -1.41 4.94
N GLN A 307 -40.24 -0.46 4.67
CA GLN A 307 -40.19 0.26 3.39
C GLN A 307 -39.92 -0.68 2.21
N ILE A 308 -39.06 -1.70 2.38
CA ILE A 308 -38.77 -2.69 1.35
C ILE A 308 -40.00 -3.57 1.06
N VAL A 309 -40.70 -4.04 2.09
CA VAL A 309 -41.94 -4.81 1.95
C VAL A 309 -42.99 -3.95 1.24
N LEU A 310 -43.16 -2.70 1.67
CA LEU A 310 -44.09 -1.73 1.09
C LEU A 310 -43.80 -1.44 -0.39
N ALA A 311 -42.52 -1.23 -0.75
CA ALA A 311 -42.12 -1.02 -2.14
C ALA A 311 -42.33 -2.27 -3.02
N LYS A 312 -42.17 -3.47 -2.46
CA LYS A 312 -42.47 -4.73 -3.18
C LYS A 312 -43.98 -4.91 -3.38
N LEU A 313 -44.79 -4.62 -2.36
CA LEU A 313 -46.25 -4.63 -2.42
C LEU A 313 -46.76 -3.62 -3.46
N THR A 314 -46.30 -2.37 -3.41
CA THR A 314 -46.65 -1.30 -4.37
C THR A 314 -46.37 -1.72 -5.81
N ARG A 315 -45.19 -2.30 -6.08
CA ARG A 315 -44.84 -2.81 -7.42
C ARG A 315 -45.76 -3.96 -7.87
N ARG A 316 -46.21 -4.81 -6.95
CA ARG A 316 -47.13 -5.92 -7.26
C ARG A 316 -48.54 -5.44 -7.54
N LEU A 317 -49.03 -4.43 -6.81
CA LEU A 317 -50.29 -3.75 -7.07
C LEU A 317 -50.29 -3.12 -8.47
N ARG A 318 -49.27 -2.30 -8.77
CA ARG A 318 -49.12 -1.69 -10.10
C ARG A 318 -49.06 -2.74 -11.22
N LYS A 319 -48.42 -3.89 -10.98
CA LYS A 319 -48.39 -4.99 -11.96
C LYS A 319 -49.76 -5.66 -12.14
N LEU A 320 -50.55 -5.80 -11.08
CA LEU A 320 -51.90 -6.36 -11.14
C LEU A 320 -52.83 -5.43 -11.94
N GLU A 321 -52.73 -4.11 -11.70
CA GLU A 321 -53.48 -3.06 -12.41
C GLU A 321 -53.10 -2.99 -13.89
N LEU A 322 -51.81 -2.90 -14.21
CA LEU A 322 -51.32 -2.82 -15.60
C LEU A 322 -51.73 -4.04 -16.45
N LEU A 323 -51.82 -5.22 -15.82
CA LEU A 323 -52.25 -6.44 -16.50
C LEU A 323 -53.78 -6.61 -16.55
N LYS A 324 -54.55 -5.68 -15.95
CA LYS A 324 -56.02 -5.73 -15.85
C LYS A 324 -56.52 -7.06 -15.24
N GLN A 325 -55.84 -7.55 -14.21
CA GLN A 325 -56.12 -8.86 -13.59
C GLN A 325 -56.92 -8.76 -12.28
N THR A 326 -57.72 -7.71 -12.12
CA THR A 326 -58.52 -7.44 -10.92
C THR A 326 -59.91 -8.09 -10.94
N ASP A 327 -60.30 -8.70 -12.07
CA ASP A 327 -61.66 -9.22 -12.27
C ASP A 327 -62.06 -10.33 -11.28
N CYS A 328 -61.10 -11.02 -10.68
CA CYS A 328 -61.36 -12.05 -9.67
C CYS A 328 -61.68 -11.48 -8.27
N LEU A 329 -61.50 -10.18 -8.05
CA LEU A 329 -61.64 -9.52 -6.74
C LEU A 329 -62.91 -8.68 -6.64
N GLN A 330 -63.42 -8.53 -5.41
CA GLN A 330 -64.54 -7.65 -5.05
C GLN A 330 -64.07 -6.20 -4.94
N PRO A 331 -64.83 -5.17 -5.35
CA PRO A 331 -64.36 -3.77 -5.41
C PRO A 331 -63.70 -3.21 -4.13
N ASP A 332 -64.04 -3.75 -2.96
CA ASP A 332 -63.53 -3.36 -1.65
C ASP A 332 -62.14 -3.92 -1.30
N TRP A 333 -61.61 -4.89 -2.06
CA TRP A 333 -60.29 -5.50 -1.84
C TRP A 333 -59.17 -4.46 -1.71
N ALA A 334 -59.24 -3.41 -2.53
CA ALA A 334 -58.22 -2.38 -2.61
C ALA A 334 -58.17 -1.54 -1.33
N LEU A 335 -59.32 -1.26 -0.70
CA LEU A 335 -59.39 -0.46 0.53
C LEU A 335 -58.60 -1.13 1.66
N HIS A 336 -58.74 -2.45 1.81
CA HIS A 336 -58.01 -3.21 2.82
C HIS A 336 -56.48 -3.13 2.66
N ILE A 337 -55.98 -3.22 1.42
CA ILE A 337 -54.54 -3.15 1.14
C ILE A 337 -54.01 -1.71 1.29
N HIS A 338 -54.75 -0.73 0.78
CA HIS A 338 -54.37 0.70 0.88
C HIS A 338 -54.32 1.16 2.34
N ASP A 339 -55.25 0.73 3.19
CA ASP A 339 -55.21 1.05 4.62
C ASP A 339 -53.94 0.51 5.29
N SER A 340 -53.57 -0.76 5.04
CA SER A 340 -52.33 -1.33 5.56
C SER A 340 -51.08 -0.55 5.11
N MET A 341 -51.06 -0.09 3.85
CA MET A 341 -49.98 0.71 3.28
C MET A 341 -49.91 2.13 3.86
N ASN A 342 -51.04 2.82 3.98
CA ASN A 342 -51.10 4.17 4.57
C ASN A 342 -50.66 4.15 6.04
N ASN A 343 -51.10 3.14 6.79
CA ASN A 343 -50.65 2.91 8.17
C ASN A 343 -49.13 2.68 8.26
N ALA A 344 -48.52 1.97 7.28
CA ALA A 344 -47.06 1.79 7.23
C ALA A 344 -46.33 3.11 6.94
N HIS A 345 -46.81 3.91 5.98
CA HIS A 345 -46.24 5.21 5.68
C HIS A 345 -46.32 6.17 6.88
N ALA A 346 -47.50 6.28 7.51
CA ALA A 346 -47.68 7.14 8.68
C ALA A 346 -46.77 6.73 9.84
N LEU A 347 -46.55 5.43 10.04
CA LEU A 347 -45.65 4.90 11.07
C LEU A 347 -44.17 5.26 10.78
N ILE A 348 -43.73 5.12 9.53
CA ILE A 348 -42.38 5.51 9.10
C ILE A 348 -42.17 7.03 9.24
N GLU A 349 -43.13 7.83 8.80
CA GLU A 349 -43.08 9.29 8.87
C GLU A 349 -43.06 9.79 10.32
N LYS A 350 -43.85 9.17 11.21
CA LYS A 350 -43.84 9.46 12.65
C LYS A 350 -42.45 9.21 13.24
N ASN A 351 -41.85 8.05 12.95
CA ASN A 351 -40.50 7.72 13.42
C ASN A 351 -39.45 8.71 12.91
N TRP A 352 -39.55 9.13 11.65
CA TRP A 352 -38.68 10.16 11.05
C TRP A 352 -38.81 11.53 11.74
N LYS A 353 -40.03 12.02 11.96
CA LYS A 353 -40.28 13.29 12.68
C LYS A 353 -39.72 13.25 14.10
N THR A 354 -39.87 12.12 14.79
CA THR A 354 -39.36 11.95 16.17
C THR A 354 -37.83 12.04 16.22
N GLN A 355 -37.13 11.65 15.15
CA GLN A 355 -35.68 11.80 15.04
C GLN A 355 -35.24 13.24 14.70
N ILE A 356 -36.05 13.97 13.91
CA ILE A 356 -35.81 15.39 13.60
C ILE A 356 -36.03 16.29 14.82
N ASP A 357 -37.02 15.99 15.66
CA ASP A 357 -37.39 16.80 16.83
C ASP A 357 -36.42 16.62 18.02
N ASN A 358 -35.29 15.92 17.84
CA ASN A 358 -34.28 15.74 18.89
C ASN A 358 -33.29 16.93 18.91
N PRO A 359 -33.32 17.82 19.94
CA PRO A 359 -32.65 19.12 19.91
C PRO A 359 -31.13 19.09 20.05
N GLN A 360 -30.50 17.94 20.27
CA GLN A 360 -29.03 17.85 20.41
C GLN A 360 -28.26 18.13 19.11
N ALA A 361 -28.94 18.39 17.99
CA ALA A 361 -28.33 18.58 16.68
C ALA A 361 -28.45 19.99 16.07
N ASN A 362 -29.02 21.00 16.75
CA ASN A 362 -29.17 22.35 16.18
C ASN A 362 -28.50 23.47 17.02
N ILE A 363 -27.78 24.36 16.34
CA ILE A 363 -26.94 25.46 16.86
C ILE A 363 -27.82 26.61 17.42
N ASP A 364 -27.39 27.22 18.54
CA ASP A 364 -28.07 28.33 19.23
C ASP A 364 -27.71 29.72 18.67
N PHE A 365 -28.72 30.54 18.34
CA PHE A 365 -28.61 31.91 17.80
C PHE A 365 -28.87 33.02 18.85
N SER A 366 -29.04 32.67 20.13
CA SER A 366 -29.34 33.61 21.22
C SER A 366 -28.28 34.70 21.44
N ALA A 367 -27.04 34.47 20.97
CA ALA A 367 -25.92 35.40 21.07
C ALA A 367 -26.11 36.69 20.24
N ILE A 368 -26.84 36.63 19.12
CA ILE A 368 -27.01 37.78 18.21
C ILE A 368 -27.94 38.85 18.81
N ALA A 369 -28.87 38.46 19.68
CA ALA A 369 -29.86 39.36 20.26
C ALA A 369 -29.31 40.30 21.36
N LYS A 370 -28.08 40.10 21.83
CA LYS A 370 -27.50 40.80 23.00
C LYS A 370 -26.48 41.90 22.64
N LEU A 371 -26.17 42.11 21.36
CA LEU A 371 -25.12 43.02 20.90
C LEU A 371 -25.49 44.51 21.14
N LYS A 372 -24.58 45.31 21.72
CA LYS A 372 -24.69 46.76 21.97
C LYS A 372 -23.54 47.52 21.27
N PRO A 373 -23.69 47.87 19.98
CA PRO A 373 -22.59 48.34 19.12
C PRO A 373 -21.78 49.56 19.59
N ARG A 374 -22.33 50.42 20.47
CA ARG A 374 -21.61 51.60 20.99
C ARG A 374 -20.88 51.37 22.31
N ALA A 375 -21.26 50.33 23.06
CA ALA A 375 -20.61 49.95 24.31
C ALA A 375 -19.61 48.80 24.09
N ASP A 376 -19.78 48.03 23.01
CA ASP A 376 -18.95 46.87 22.66
C ASP A 376 -17.76 47.24 21.74
N VAL A 377 -17.41 48.52 21.62
CA VAL A 377 -16.24 49.03 20.84
C VAL A 377 -15.00 49.30 21.69
N ASP A 378 -15.17 49.42 23.02
CA ASP A 378 -14.05 49.51 23.95
C ASP A 378 -13.57 48.08 24.29
N MET A 379 -12.28 47.82 24.11
CA MET A 379 -11.71 46.49 24.28
C MET A 379 -10.50 46.54 25.20
N ASP A 380 -10.53 45.75 26.27
CA ASP A 380 -9.35 45.53 27.11
C ASP A 380 -8.39 44.57 26.39
N LEU A 381 -7.21 45.06 26.02
CA LEU A 381 -6.16 44.28 25.35
C LEU A 381 -4.91 44.17 26.25
N PRO A 382 -5.00 43.55 27.43
CA PRO A 382 -3.90 43.53 28.41
C PRO A 382 -2.60 42.92 27.85
N ARG A 383 -2.72 41.96 26.93
CA ARG A 383 -1.55 41.36 26.24
C ARG A 383 -0.83 42.34 25.31
N LEU A 384 -1.58 43.26 24.68
CA LEU A 384 -0.99 44.33 23.87
C LEU A 384 -0.32 45.36 24.78
N ASP A 385 -0.97 45.74 25.89
CA ASP A 385 -0.42 46.68 26.87
C ASP A 385 0.90 46.17 27.48
N ASP A 386 0.94 44.89 27.84
CA ASP A 386 2.15 44.21 28.30
C ASP A 386 3.26 44.25 27.24
N PHE A 387 2.91 43.99 25.97
CA PHE A 387 3.86 44.03 24.86
C PHE A 387 4.42 45.44 24.64
N LEU A 388 3.56 46.47 24.57
CA LEU A 388 3.96 47.86 24.38
C LEU A 388 4.77 48.39 25.57
N SER A 389 4.43 47.99 26.80
CA SER A 389 5.22 48.27 28.01
C SER A 389 6.59 47.59 27.94
N SER A 390 6.68 46.42 27.31
CA SER A 390 7.95 45.72 27.08
C SER A 390 8.85 46.41 26.06
N ILE A 391 8.29 47.20 25.13
CA ILE A 391 9.06 48.06 24.21
C ILE A 391 9.75 49.18 24.98
N LYS A 392 9.01 49.87 25.86
CA LYS A 392 9.50 50.99 26.68
C LYS A 392 10.55 50.57 27.73
N SER A 393 10.56 49.29 28.13
CA SER A 393 11.43 48.75 29.18
C SER A 393 12.65 47.95 28.66
N ARG A 394 12.90 47.93 27.34
CA ARG A 394 14.06 47.22 26.77
C ARG A 394 15.37 47.77 27.34
N ARG A 395 16.19 46.87 27.89
CA ARG A 395 17.52 47.20 28.41
C ARG A 395 18.60 46.78 27.42
N ARG A 396 19.78 47.38 27.57
CA ARG A 396 20.96 47.08 26.78
C ARG A 396 21.50 45.69 27.14
N GLU A 397 21.20 44.68 26.34
CA GLU A 397 21.88 43.38 26.43
C GLU A 397 23.11 43.40 25.55
N VAL A 398 24.28 43.72 26.13
CA VAL A 398 25.57 43.40 25.50
C VAL A 398 25.82 41.91 25.77
N SER A 399 25.16 41.04 25.02
CA SER A 399 25.50 39.62 25.05
C SER A 399 26.64 39.37 24.06
N LEU A 400 27.84 39.17 24.59
CA LEU A 400 28.87 38.41 23.87
C LEU A 400 28.28 37.03 23.66
N SER A 401 28.02 36.64 22.41
CA SER A 401 27.37 35.37 22.15
C SER A 401 28.40 34.25 22.34
N THR A 402 28.15 33.35 23.28
CA THR A 402 28.89 32.09 23.42
C THR A 402 28.35 31.09 22.41
N PHE A 403 28.66 31.30 21.13
CA PHE A 403 28.34 30.34 20.09
C PHE A 403 28.99 29.00 20.42
N THR A 404 28.17 27.95 20.48
CA THR A 404 28.62 26.56 20.56
C THR A 404 28.12 25.84 19.32
N PRO A 405 28.99 25.23 18.51
CA PRO A 405 28.57 24.46 17.35
C PRO A 405 27.60 23.35 17.76
N THR A 406 26.42 23.33 17.14
CA THR A 406 25.36 22.33 17.43
C THR A 406 25.38 21.14 16.46
N SER A 407 26.09 21.22 15.33
CA SER A 407 26.21 20.10 14.38
C SER A 407 27.48 19.28 14.66
N ASP A 408 27.30 18.05 15.14
CA ASP A 408 28.38 17.07 15.22
C ASP A 408 28.57 16.39 13.86
N CYS A 409 29.82 16.27 13.40
CA CYS A 409 30.12 15.47 12.21
C CYS A 409 29.90 13.97 12.51
N PRO A 410 29.27 13.20 11.60
CA PRO A 410 29.21 11.75 11.74
C PRO A 410 30.63 11.13 11.70
N SER A 411 31.00 10.43 12.77
CA SER A 411 32.21 9.62 12.86
C SER A 411 31.80 8.16 13.06
N TYR A 412 32.40 7.26 12.30
CA TYR A 412 32.12 5.83 12.37
C TYR A 412 33.39 5.07 12.71
N ASP A 413 33.28 4.10 13.62
CA ASP A 413 34.39 3.23 13.99
C ASP A 413 34.80 2.36 12.78
N PRO A 414 36.09 2.29 12.41
CA PRO A 414 36.57 1.43 11.33
C PRO A 414 36.30 -0.07 11.53
N THR A 415 36.16 -0.51 12.77
CA THR A 415 36.00 -1.93 13.15
C THR A 415 34.54 -2.37 13.24
N GLU A 416 33.60 -1.43 13.33
CA GLU A 416 32.17 -1.71 13.44
C GLU A 416 31.39 -1.28 12.19
N LEU A 417 30.32 -2.02 11.86
CA LEU A 417 29.47 -1.68 10.73
C LEU A 417 28.62 -0.44 11.07
N PRO A 418 28.69 0.66 10.30
CA PRO A 418 28.01 1.90 10.65
C PRO A 418 26.48 1.80 10.65
N ASN A 419 25.83 2.52 11.57
CA ASN A 419 24.37 2.69 11.59
C ASN A 419 23.98 4.12 11.16
N ILE A 420 23.39 4.24 9.97
CA ILE A 420 22.99 5.53 9.38
C ILE A 420 21.83 6.20 10.17
N MET A 421 21.05 5.42 10.92
CA MET A 421 19.88 5.91 11.66
C MET A 421 20.22 6.60 13.00
N GLN A 422 21.45 6.47 13.49
CA GLN A 422 21.89 7.13 14.72
C GLN A 422 22.47 8.52 14.37
N GLY A 423 21.71 9.58 14.64
CA GLY A 423 22.16 10.98 14.49
C GLY A 423 21.03 11.99 14.68
N SER A 424 21.11 12.84 15.71
CA SER A 424 20.09 13.80 16.15
C SER A 424 20.19 15.20 15.48
N GLY A 425 20.65 15.26 14.22
CA GLY A 425 20.86 16.53 13.51
C GLY A 425 19.64 16.98 12.67
N SER A 426 19.38 18.29 12.63
CA SER A 426 18.31 18.90 11.81
C SER A 426 18.45 18.59 10.30
N HIS A 427 17.39 18.80 9.52
CA HIS A 427 17.19 18.40 8.12
C HIS A 427 18.33 18.70 7.09
N GLY A 428 19.36 19.49 7.43
CA GLY A 428 20.53 19.75 6.58
C GLY A 428 21.58 18.63 6.52
N ASP A 429 21.50 17.63 7.41
CA ASP A 429 22.61 16.74 7.78
C ASP A 429 22.60 15.33 7.14
N LYS A 430 21.82 15.12 6.06
CA LYS A 430 21.67 13.79 5.45
C LYS A 430 22.79 13.43 4.47
N TYR A 431 23.28 14.40 3.68
CA TYR A 431 24.30 14.15 2.64
C TYR A 431 25.67 13.86 3.25
N PHE A 432 26.03 14.52 4.34
CA PHE A 432 27.29 14.28 5.05
C PHE A 432 27.31 12.88 5.68
N ARG A 433 26.20 12.43 6.29
CA ARG A 433 26.05 11.05 6.79
C ARG A 433 26.17 10.00 5.69
N LEU A 434 25.49 10.22 4.56
CA LEU A 434 25.58 9.31 3.41
C LEU A 434 27.01 9.24 2.88
N THR A 435 27.66 10.38 2.71
CA THR A 435 29.03 10.39 2.18
C THR A 435 30.02 9.78 3.17
N ALA A 436 29.87 10.03 4.48
CA ALA A 436 30.67 9.36 5.51
C ALA A 436 30.50 7.83 5.48
N PHE A 437 29.27 7.34 5.32
CA PHE A 437 28.99 5.91 5.17
C PHE A 437 29.61 5.30 3.90
N GLU A 438 29.40 5.95 2.76
CA GLU A 438 29.97 5.54 1.47
C GLU A 438 31.49 5.46 1.52
N THR A 439 32.11 6.38 2.26
CA THR A 439 33.56 6.39 2.45
C THR A 439 34.04 5.24 3.33
N TRP A 440 33.31 4.96 4.42
CA TRP A 440 33.61 3.83 5.29
C TRP A 440 33.57 2.53 4.48
N VAL A 441 32.58 2.38 3.58
CA VAL A 441 32.50 1.22 2.69
C VAL A 441 33.72 1.13 1.76
N GLU A 442 34.15 2.24 1.18
CA GLU A 442 35.30 2.27 0.28
C GLU A 442 36.62 1.85 0.95
N HIS A 443 36.86 2.24 2.21
CA HIS A 443 38.15 2.06 2.86
C HIS A 443 38.20 0.95 3.92
N HIS A 444 37.10 0.68 4.62
CA HIS A 444 37.08 -0.20 5.79
C HIS A 444 36.33 -1.52 5.57
N LEU A 445 35.42 -1.60 4.58
CA LEU A 445 34.64 -2.82 4.35
C LEU A 445 35.52 -4.05 4.09
N ALA A 446 36.63 -3.89 3.36
CA ALA A 446 37.52 -5.01 3.05
C ALA A 446 38.17 -5.63 4.31
N GLU A 447 38.63 -4.80 5.25
CA GLU A 447 39.21 -5.28 6.51
C GLU A 447 38.12 -5.79 7.46
N TRP A 448 36.96 -5.14 7.49
CA TRP A 448 35.80 -5.61 8.23
C TRP A 448 35.34 -7.01 7.77
N ILE A 449 35.36 -7.28 6.46
CA ILE A 449 35.07 -8.63 5.94
C ILE A 449 36.07 -9.64 6.48
N ARG A 450 37.38 -9.33 6.46
CA ARG A 450 38.44 -10.25 6.94
C ARG A 450 38.22 -10.66 8.39
N SER A 451 37.79 -9.75 9.26
CA SER A 451 37.52 -10.05 10.67
C SER A 451 36.21 -10.80 10.92
N HIS A 452 35.29 -10.85 9.94
CA HIS A 452 33.95 -11.41 10.10
C HIS A 452 33.61 -12.57 9.14
N LEU A 453 34.61 -13.17 8.46
CA LEU A 453 34.40 -14.25 7.47
C LEU A 453 33.60 -15.46 7.99
N HIS A 454 33.72 -15.75 9.29
CA HIS A 454 33.07 -16.89 9.94
C HIS A 454 31.95 -16.48 10.92
N ASP A 455 31.54 -15.21 10.93
CA ASP A 455 30.46 -14.73 11.79
C ASP A 455 29.09 -14.95 11.13
N GLU A 456 28.27 -15.82 11.73
CA GLU A 456 26.92 -16.13 11.24
C GLU A 456 25.93 -14.95 11.30
N ASP A 457 26.17 -13.96 12.17
CA ASP A 457 25.35 -12.75 12.30
C ASP A 457 25.70 -11.66 11.28
N ALA A 458 26.91 -11.71 10.70
CA ALA A 458 27.41 -10.66 9.81
C ALA A 458 26.52 -10.43 8.58
N CYS A 459 26.01 -11.52 7.96
CA CYS A 459 25.07 -11.40 6.84
C CYS A 459 23.75 -10.68 7.23
N GLY A 460 23.27 -10.87 8.46
CA GLY A 460 22.08 -10.18 8.97
C GLY A 460 22.32 -8.69 9.23
N ARG A 461 23.49 -8.34 9.77
CA ARG A 461 23.92 -6.94 9.94
C ARG A 461 24.03 -6.24 8.58
N LEU A 462 24.70 -6.87 7.59
CA LEU A 462 24.82 -6.35 6.23
C LEU A 462 23.45 -6.17 5.54
N ARG A 463 22.55 -7.15 5.62
CA ARG A 463 21.18 -7.04 5.07
C ARG A 463 20.45 -5.81 5.62
N THR A 464 20.57 -5.58 6.93
CA THR A 464 19.92 -4.45 7.63
C THR A 464 20.52 -3.12 7.18
N THR A 465 21.86 -3.05 7.12
CA THR A 465 22.60 -1.86 6.64
C THR A 465 22.29 -1.55 5.17
N MET A 466 22.23 -2.55 4.28
CA MET A 466 21.84 -2.36 2.87
C MET A 466 20.44 -1.75 2.76
N THR A 467 19.47 -2.28 3.52
CA THR A 467 18.08 -1.82 3.49
C THR A 467 17.96 -0.37 4.02
N SER A 468 18.62 -0.07 5.14
CA SER A 468 18.62 1.26 5.74
C SER A 468 19.32 2.29 4.86
N TYR A 469 20.47 1.94 4.27
CA TYR A 469 21.21 2.78 3.35
C TYR A 469 20.41 3.07 2.09
N TYR A 470 19.86 2.04 1.42
CA TYR A 470 19.03 2.24 0.22
C TYR A 470 17.86 3.18 0.48
N ASN A 471 17.10 2.98 1.57
CA ASN A 471 15.95 3.82 1.90
C ASN A 471 16.34 5.29 2.16
N THR A 472 17.56 5.54 2.66
CA THR A 472 18.04 6.90 2.94
C THR A 472 18.64 7.55 1.68
N ALA A 473 19.52 6.82 0.98
CA ALA A 473 20.28 7.30 -0.17
C ALA A 473 19.40 7.50 -1.41
N SER A 474 18.50 6.55 -1.72
CA SER A 474 17.62 6.66 -2.90
C SER A 474 16.74 7.91 -2.87
N ASN A 475 16.24 8.25 -1.68
CA ASN A 475 15.45 9.46 -1.44
C ASN A 475 16.30 10.74 -1.43
N ALA A 476 17.56 10.66 -0.99
CA ALA A 476 18.46 11.81 -0.96
C ALA A 476 19.02 12.15 -2.36
N TYR A 477 19.24 11.14 -3.20
CA TYR A 477 19.91 11.26 -4.51
C TYR A 477 18.93 11.30 -5.70
N VAL A 478 17.63 11.47 -5.46
CA VAL A 478 16.64 11.65 -6.52
C VAL A 478 17.07 12.79 -7.45
N GLY A 479 17.18 12.49 -8.75
CA GLY A 479 17.59 13.47 -9.75
C GLY A 479 19.09 13.79 -9.78
N ALA A 480 19.92 13.07 -9.02
CA ALA A 480 21.37 13.24 -8.98
C ALA A 480 22.10 11.96 -9.48
N PRO A 481 22.43 11.88 -10.79
CA PRO A 481 22.98 10.65 -11.40
C PRO A 481 24.26 10.14 -10.76
N VAL A 482 25.16 11.04 -10.36
CA VAL A 482 26.42 10.67 -9.68
C VAL A 482 26.13 10.05 -8.31
N GLY A 483 25.28 10.69 -7.50
CA GLY A 483 24.88 10.16 -6.18
C GLY A 483 24.19 8.81 -6.29
N MET A 484 23.25 8.65 -7.23
CA MET A 484 22.60 7.36 -7.53
C MET A 484 23.63 6.29 -7.91
N SER A 485 24.63 6.65 -8.71
CA SER A 485 25.67 5.72 -9.15
C SER A 485 26.57 5.26 -8.01
N ILE A 486 26.94 6.16 -7.10
CA ILE A 486 27.67 5.79 -5.88
C ILE A 486 26.81 4.93 -4.96
N MET A 487 25.52 5.21 -4.82
CA MET A 487 24.61 4.37 -4.08
C MET A 487 24.57 2.94 -4.62
N TYR A 488 24.40 2.76 -5.94
CA TYR A 488 24.40 1.44 -6.57
C TYR A 488 25.73 0.71 -6.38
N LEU A 489 26.85 1.42 -6.52
CA LEU A 489 28.18 0.87 -6.30
C LEU A 489 28.38 0.40 -4.86
N THR A 490 28.06 1.25 -3.88
CA THR A 490 28.16 0.95 -2.44
C THR A 490 27.26 -0.22 -2.04
N LEU A 491 26.02 -0.29 -2.54
CA LEU A 491 25.12 -1.42 -2.29
C LEU A 491 25.65 -2.74 -2.88
N THR A 492 26.34 -2.66 -4.02
CA THR A 492 26.98 -3.83 -4.64
C THR A 492 28.13 -4.34 -3.79
N GLU A 493 28.98 -3.46 -3.26
CA GLU A 493 30.08 -3.86 -2.38
C GLU A 493 29.57 -4.49 -1.08
N LEU A 494 28.51 -3.93 -0.49
CA LEU A 494 27.85 -4.52 0.70
C LEU A 494 27.22 -5.88 0.38
N TRP A 495 26.61 -6.04 -0.80
CA TRP A 495 26.09 -7.33 -1.24
C TRP A 495 27.22 -8.35 -1.45
N ILE A 496 28.32 -7.95 -2.08
CA ILE A 496 29.52 -8.79 -2.26
C ILE A 496 30.09 -9.21 -0.91
N ALA A 497 30.14 -8.31 0.07
CA ALA A 497 30.53 -8.65 1.44
C ALA A 497 29.65 -9.77 2.01
N CYS A 498 28.33 -9.65 1.82
CA CYS A 498 27.36 -10.65 2.27
C CYS A 498 27.54 -12.00 1.52
N ASP A 499 27.73 -11.98 0.21
CA ASP A 499 27.98 -13.20 -0.60
C ASP A 499 29.28 -13.90 -0.19
N ARG A 500 30.37 -13.15 0.03
CA ARG A 500 31.65 -13.71 0.48
C ARG A 500 31.53 -14.44 1.81
N ILE A 501 30.88 -13.82 2.80
CA ILE A 501 30.69 -14.41 4.12
C ILE A 501 29.79 -15.65 4.01
N ALA A 502 28.65 -15.56 3.32
CA ALA A 502 27.73 -16.69 3.15
C ALA A 502 28.37 -17.89 2.43
N CYS A 503 29.16 -17.63 1.37
CA CYS A 503 29.90 -18.67 0.65
C CYS A 503 31.06 -19.26 1.46
N THR A 504 31.64 -18.49 2.39
CA THR A 504 32.70 -18.99 3.28
C THR A 504 32.12 -19.90 4.36
N ILE A 505 30.99 -19.53 4.94
CA ILE A 505 30.28 -20.33 5.95
C ILE A 505 29.65 -21.59 5.31
N TYR A 506 29.08 -21.46 4.10
CA TYR A 506 28.47 -22.57 3.36
C TYR A 506 29.12 -22.74 1.98
N PRO A 507 30.24 -23.49 1.86
CA PRO A 507 30.95 -23.70 0.60
C PRO A 507 30.08 -24.25 -0.54
N LEU A 508 29.06 -25.07 -0.20
CA LEU A 508 28.06 -25.58 -1.15
C LEU A 508 27.37 -24.47 -1.95
N LEU A 509 27.23 -23.28 -1.37
CA LEU A 509 26.55 -22.14 -1.99
C LEU A 509 27.27 -21.63 -3.25
N VAL A 510 28.59 -21.79 -3.32
CA VAL A 510 29.43 -21.35 -4.45
C VAL A 510 29.03 -22.03 -5.76
N GLU A 511 28.46 -23.23 -5.69
CA GLU A 511 27.99 -23.97 -6.88
C GLU A 511 26.68 -23.42 -7.45
N TYR A 512 25.94 -22.58 -6.72
CA TYR A 512 24.64 -22.03 -7.15
C TYR A 512 24.81 -20.62 -7.70
N ASP A 513 24.07 -20.29 -8.75
CA ASP A 513 24.03 -18.95 -9.31
C ASP A 513 23.32 -17.98 -8.33
N PRO A 514 23.94 -16.86 -7.93
CA PRO A 514 23.28 -15.84 -7.11
C PRO A 514 22.16 -15.08 -7.85
N GLU A 515 22.09 -15.18 -9.18
CA GLU A 515 21.16 -14.50 -10.09
C GLU A 515 21.28 -12.97 -10.10
N VAL A 516 22.40 -12.44 -9.61
CA VAL A 516 22.70 -11.01 -9.63
C VAL A 516 23.39 -10.65 -10.94
N ASN A 517 22.92 -9.60 -11.60
CA ASN A 517 23.48 -9.14 -12.87
C ASN A 517 23.78 -7.64 -12.85
N LEU A 518 25.04 -7.26 -13.08
CA LEU A 518 25.50 -5.87 -13.06
C LEU A 518 25.64 -5.26 -14.47
N THR A 519 25.06 -5.88 -15.51
CA THR A 519 25.21 -5.40 -16.90
C THR A 519 24.77 -3.94 -17.05
N GLU A 520 23.72 -3.51 -16.36
CA GLU A 520 23.25 -2.12 -16.38
C GLU A 520 24.25 -1.11 -15.81
N PHE A 521 25.27 -1.56 -15.08
CA PHE A 521 26.23 -0.67 -14.43
C PHE A 521 27.20 0.01 -15.42
N GLN A 522 27.17 -0.38 -16.70
CA GLN A 522 27.75 0.41 -17.78
C GLN A 522 27.08 1.79 -17.98
N CYS A 523 25.91 2.01 -17.36
CA CYS A 523 25.17 3.27 -17.39
C CYS A 523 25.40 4.13 -16.15
N LEU A 524 26.18 3.65 -15.16
CA LEU A 524 26.54 4.47 -14.01
C LEU A 524 27.32 5.70 -14.46
N THR A 525 27.13 6.80 -13.73
CA THR A 525 27.81 8.09 -13.92
C THR A 525 28.87 8.25 -12.82
N LEU A 526 30.12 7.87 -13.11
CA LEU A 526 31.24 7.87 -12.16
C LEU A 526 32.35 8.82 -12.63
N SER A 527 32.62 9.88 -11.86
CA SER A 527 33.59 10.93 -12.21
C SER A 527 35.05 10.56 -11.94
N LEU A 528 35.30 9.76 -10.90
CA LEU A 528 36.65 9.41 -10.43
C LEU A 528 37.11 8.04 -10.94
N LYS A 529 38.41 7.90 -11.18
CA LYS A 529 39.10 6.65 -11.46
C LYS A 529 39.01 5.67 -10.29
N SER A 530 39.08 6.16 -9.05
CA SER A 530 38.89 5.35 -7.84
C SER A 530 37.52 4.65 -7.83
N HIS A 531 36.45 5.34 -8.24
CA HIS A 531 35.11 4.74 -8.38
C HIS A 531 35.02 3.74 -9.54
N LEU A 532 35.66 4.02 -10.68
CA LEU A 532 35.76 3.05 -11.78
C LEU A 532 36.50 1.77 -11.35
N ASN A 533 37.54 1.89 -10.51
CA ASN A 533 38.27 0.75 -9.97
C ASN A 533 37.39 -0.09 -9.04
N ARG A 534 36.65 0.54 -8.11
CA ARG A 534 35.66 -0.15 -7.25
C ARG A 534 34.63 -0.93 -8.06
N LEU A 535 34.14 -0.33 -9.14
CA LEU A 535 33.21 -0.99 -10.06
C LEU A 535 33.87 -2.18 -10.77
N ASN A 536 35.09 -2.01 -11.29
CA ASN A 536 35.85 -3.08 -11.94
C ASN A 536 36.09 -4.27 -10.99
N VAL A 537 36.43 -4.01 -9.72
CA VAL A 537 36.60 -5.06 -8.69
C VAL A 537 35.28 -5.82 -8.47
N SER A 538 34.16 -5.09 -8.39
CA SER A 538 32.83 -5.68 -8.19
C SER A 538 32.39 -6.56 -9.36
N GLU A 539 32.56 -6.07 -10.59
CA GLU A 539 32.27 -6.82 -11.82
C GLU A 539 33.17 -8.07 -11.94
N CYS A 540 34.47 -7.96 -11.65
CA CYS A 540 35.40 -9.09 -11.66
C CYS A 540 35.00 -10.17 -10.64
N TYR A 541 34.58 -9.76 -9.44
CA TYR A 541 34.11 -10.68 -8.42
C TYR A 541 32.88 -11.45 -8.89
N LEU A 542 31.85 -10.75 -9.41
CA LEU A 542 30.61 -11.38 -9.86
C LEU A 542 30.86 -12.31 -11.04
N GLN A 543 31.70 -11.91 -12.00
CA GLN A 543 32.08 -12.78 -13.11
C GLN A 543 32.79 -14.05 -12.64
N SER A 544 33.70 -13.94 -11.67
CA SER A 544 34.34 -15.10 -11.03
C SER A 544 33.33 -15.97 -10.29
N ARG A 545 32.34 -15.36 -9.63
CA ARG A 545 31.25 -16.05 -8.94
C ARG A 545 30.35 -16.84 -9.90
N HIS A 546 29.98 -16.27 -11.05
CA HIS A 546 29.22 -16.97 -12.09
C HIS A 546 30.01 -18.09 -12.75
N ARG A 547 31.33 -17.92 -12.99
CA ARG A 547 32.18 -18.98 -13.55
C ARG A 547 32.28 -20.21 -12.65
N ARG A 548 32.16 -20.04 -11.34
CA ARG A 548 32.17 -21.14 -10.36
C ARG A 548 30.80 -21.78 -10.15
N ALA A 549 29.72 -21.10 -10.53
CA ALA A 549 28.38 -21.65 -10.45
C ALA A 549 28.17 -22.75 -11.51
N LEU A 550 27.45 -23.80 -11.12
CA LEU A 550 27.01 -24.88 -11.99
C LEU A 550 25.59 -24.57 -12.51
N LYS A 551 25.15 -25.26 -13.56
CA LYS A 551 23.76 -25.19 -14.06
C LYS A 551 22.81 -25.95 -13.12
N LEU A 552 22.63 -25.43 -11.91
CA LEU A 552 21.79 -25.99 -10.85
C LEU A 552 20.46 -25.22 -10.74
N PRO A 553 19.44 -25.84 -10.11
CA PRO A 553 18.19 -25.17 -9.74
C PRO A 553 18.40 -23.86 -9.00
N SER A 554 17.55 -22.89 -9.31
CA SER A 554 17.49 -21.61 -8.61
C SER A 554 17.24 -21.78 -7.11
N VAL A 555 17.98 -21.01 -6.29
CA VAL A 555 17.75 -20.93 -4.84
C VAL A 555 16.45 -20.21 -4.46
N TYR A 556 15.72 -19.65 -5.44
CA TYR A 556 14.51 -18.87 -5.23
C TYR A 556 13.23 -19.51 -5.75
N ARG A 557 13.25 -20.58 -6.58
CA ARG A 557 12.03 -21.03 -7.33
C ARG A 557 11.70 -22.51 -7.22
N GLU A 558 12.70 -23.38 -7.34
CA GLU A 558 12.50 -24.82 -7.49
C GLU A 558 12.44 -25.54 -6.13
N PHE A 559 11.35 -25.32 -5.39
CA PHE A 559 11.13 -25.95 -4.10
C PHE A 559 11.10 -27.49 -4.22
N GLY A 560 11.98 -28.17 -3.47
CA GLY A 560 12.02 -29.62 -3.45
C GLY A 560 12.65 -30.29 -4.67
N HIS A 561 13.35 -29.56 -5.55
CA HIS A 561 14.12 -30.21 -6.63
C HIS A 561 15.32 -31.01 -6.05
N LEU A 562 15.64 -32.18 -6.63
CA LEU A 562 16.70 -33.09 -6.13
C LEU A 562 18.06 -32.39 -5.99
N SER A 563 18.41 -31.56 -6.98
CA SER A 563 19.66 -30.79 -7.01
C SER A 563 19.55 -29.38 -6.41
N SER A 564 18.44 -29.04 -5.73
CA SER A 564 18.29 -27.75 -5.06
C SER A 564 19.22 -27.64 -3.85
N PHE A 565 19.57 -26.39 -3.47
CA PHE A 565 20.42 -26.13 -2.30
C PHE A 565 19.85 -26.76 -1.03
N ALA A 566 18.55 -26.58 -0.79
CA ALA A 566 17.86 -27.10 0.39
C ALA A 566 18.00 -28.63 0.53
N VAL A 567 17.80 -29.37 -0.57
CA VAL A 567 17.87 -30.84 -0.57
C VAL A 567 19.30 -31.33 -0.42
N ARG A 568 20.26 -30.75 -1.16
CA ARG A 568 21.68 -31.13 -1.06
C ARG A 568 22.27 -30.80 0.31
N HIS A 569 21.91 -29.65 0.89
CA HIS A 569 22.33 -29.29 2.24
C HIS A 569 21.73 -30.24 3.29
N PHE A 570 20.46 -30.62 3.15
CA PHE A 570 19.84 -31.63 4.00
C PHE A 570 20.60 -32.97 3.95
N ASP A 571 20.99 -33.42 2.75
CA ASP A 571 21.68 -34.69 2.57
C ASP A 571 23.09 -34.71 3.16
N GLN A 572 23.71 -33.54 3.37
CA GLN A 572 25.01 -33.40 4.03
C GLN A 572 24.94 -33.25 5.55
N GLN A 573 23.73 -33.07 6.13
CA GLN A 573 23.57 -32.73 7.55
C GLN A 573 22.76 -33.79 8.31
N GLU A 574 23.44 -34.54 9.18
CA GLU A 574 22.82 -35.59 10.00
C GLU A 574 21.72 -35.07 10.93
N SER A 575 21.87 -33.85 11.47
CA SER A 575 20.90 -33.23 12.36
C SER A 575 19.53 -33.02 11.70
N LEU A 576 19.50 -32.63 10.41
CA LEU A 576 18.27 -32.46 9.63
C LEU A 576 17.64 -33.82 9.29
N GLN A 577 18.46 -34.84 9.03
CA GLN A 577 18.00 -36.20 8.78
C GLN A 577 17.36 -36.82 10.02
N ALA A 578 17.97 -36.63 11.19
CA ALA A 578 17.42 -37.03 12.48
C ALA A 578 16.08 -36.33 12.75
N MET A 579 15.97 -35.03 12.43
CA MET A 579 14.72 -34.28 12.57
C MET A 579 13.59 -34.81 11.69
N LEU A 580 13.85 -35.07 10.40
CA LEU A 580 12.84 -35.68 9.51
C LEU A 580 12.39 -37.06 10.02
N SER A 581 13.34 -37.83 10.54
CA SER A 581 13.06 -39.16 11.11
C SER A 581 12.18 -39.06 12.35
N LYS A 582 12.46 -38.11 13.25
CA LYS A 582 11.61 -37.81 14.41
C LYS A 582 10.21 -37.37 14.00
N ILE A 583 10.07 -36.44 13.05
CA ILE A 583 8.77 -35.99 12.54
C ILE A 583 7.95 -37.17 11.99
N LYS A 584 8.58 -38.06 11.22
CA LYS A 584 7.92 -39.25 10.67
C LYS A 584 7.52 -40.26 11.76
N PHE A 585 8.37 -40.44 12.77
CA PHE A 585 8.07 -41.31 13.91
C PHE A 585 6.86 -40.80 14.70
N ASP A 586 6.86 -39.52 15.07
CA ASP A 586 5.76 -38.89 15.80
C ASP A 586 4.45 -38.93 14.98
N ALA A 587 4.54 -38.73 13.66
CA ALA A 587 3.40 -38.85 12.76
C ALA A 587 2.85 -40.27 12.66
N ALA A 588 3.70 -41.29 12.65
CA ALA A 588 3.29 -42.69 12.62
C ALA A 588 2.55 -43.10 13.90
N THR A 589 3.00 -42.62 15.07
CA THR A 589 2.32 -42.84 16.35
C THR A 589 0.93 -42.19 16.36
N LYS A 590 0.83 -40.91 16.00
CA LYS A 590 -0.45 -40.19 15.92
C LYS A 590 -1.43 -40.82 14.93
N ARG A 591 -0.92 -41.34 13.80
CA ARG A 591 -1.74 -42.08 12.83
C ARG A 591 -2.36 -43.33 13.47
N ARG A 592 -1.57 -44.10 14.24
CA ARG A 592 -2.06 -45.32 14.91
C ARG A 592 -3.13 -44.99 15.95
N GLU A 593 -2.87 -44.01 16.80
CA GLU A 593 -3.83 -43.52 17.80
C GLU A 593 -5.15 -43.08 17.14
N LYS A 594 -5.07 -42.41 15.98
CA LYS A 594 -6.24 -41.96 15.24
C LYS A 594 -7.04 -43.11 14.62
N CYS A 595 -6.38 -44.16 14.13
CA CYS A 595 -7.06 -45.39 13.67
C CYS A 595 -7.76 -46.11 14.83
N GLU A 596 -7.14 -46.17 16.00
CA GLU A 596 -7.73 -46.76 17.21
C GLU A 596 -8.97 -45.97 17.69
N GLU A 597 -8.92 -44.64 17.62
CA GLU A 597 -10.05 -43.75 17.88
C GLU A 597 -11.23 -44.05 16.94
N LEU A 598 -10.98 -44.20 15.64
CA LEU A 598 -12.03 -44.55 14.66
C LEU A 598 -12.66 -45.91 14.96
N ALA A 599 -11.85 -46.91 15.27
CA ALA A 599 -12.34 -48.24 15.64
C ALA A 599 -13.21 -48.21 16.92
N ARG A 600 -12.85 -47.36 17.90
CA ARG A 600 -13.66 -47.12 19.09
C ARG A 600 -15.02 -46.48 18.73
N LEU A 601 -15.03 -45.41 17.94
CA LEU A 601 -16.26 -44.72 17.55
C LEU A 601 -17.19 -45.60 16.70
N LYS A 602 -16.66 -46.49 15.85
CA LYS A 602 -17.48 -47.47 15.11
C LYS A 602 -18.21 -48.45 16.03
N ARG A 603 -17.55 -48.92 17.10
CA ARG A 603 -18.20 -49.77 18.11
C ARG A 603 -19.29 -49.02 18.87
N GLU A 604 -19.04 -47.76 19.21
CA GLU A 604 -20.01 -46.90 19.88
C GLU A 604 -21.24 -46.62 18.99
N TYR A 605 -21.05 -46.38 17.69
CA TYR A 605 -22.13 -46.26 16.72
C TYR A 605 -23.01 -47.51 16.66
N GLN A 606 -22.39 -48.70 16.61
CA GLN A 606 -23.13 -49.96 16.57
C GLN A 606 -23.99 -50.15 17.83
N GLN A 607 -23.45 -49.82 19.01
CA GLN A 607 -24.18 -49.90 20.28
C GLN A 607 -25.44 -49.01 20.26
N TYR A 608 -25.34 -47.76 19.77
CA TYR A 608 -26.51 -46.88 19.66
C TYR A 608 -27.53 -47.39 18.63
N MET A 609 -27.08 -47.94 17.50
CA MET A 609 -27.99 -48.49 16.47
C MET A 609 -28.69 -49.78 16.91
N ASP A 610 -28.02 -50.64 17.69
CA ASP A 610 -28.63 -51.83 18.28
C ASP A 610 -29.74 -51.43 19.29
N HIS A 611 -29.51 -50.38 20.07
CA HIS A 611 -30.52 -49.79 20.96
C HIS A 611 -31.69 -49.17 20.18
N TYR A 612 -31.41 -48.48 19.06
CA TYR A 612 -32.43 -47.91 18.18
C TYR A 612 -33.34 -48.97 17.54
N ASN A 613 -32.78 -50.11 17.16
CA ASN A 613 -33.50 -51.19 16.48
C ASN A 613 -34.30 -52.08 17.45
N SER A 614 -33.99 -52.06 18.74
CA SER A 614 -34.60 -52.96 19.74
C SER A 614 -35.82 -52.38 20.47
N ILE A 615 -36.13 -51.09 20.29
CA ILE A 615 -37.20 -50.39 21.03
C ILE A 615 -38.13 -49.64 20.07
N PRO A 616 -39.48 -49.71 20.23
CA PRO A 616 -40.43 -48.91 19.46
C PRO A 616 -40.41 -47.43 19.85
N CYS A 617 -41.01 -46.56 19.03
CA CYS A 617 -41.19 -45.16 19.42
C CYS A 617 -42.20 -45.03 20.56
N GLU A 618 -41.90 -44.19 21.56
CA GLU A 618 -42.81 -43.84 22.64
C GLU A 618 -43.86 -42.82 22.16
N THR A 619 -45.12 -43.00 22.55
CA THR A 619 -46.23 -42.05 22.31
C THR A 619 -46.74 -41.46 23.63
N GLN A 620 -47.24 -40.24 23.57
CA GLN A 620 -47.87 -39.47 24.64
C GLN A 620 -49.24 -38.98 24.17
N THR A 621 -50.25 -39.03 25.04
CA THR A 621 -51.60 -38.58 24.72
C THR A 621 -51.71 -37.07 24.93
N VAL A 622 -52.02 -36.31 23.87
CA VAL A 622 -52.11 -34.85 23.91
C VAL A 622 -53.52 -34.38 23.56
N VAL A 623 -54.07 -33.50 24.41
CA VAL A 623 -55.38 -32.88 24.23
C VAL A 623 -55.25 -31.75 23.21
N TYR A 624 -55.76 -31.94 22.00
CA TYR A 624 -55.70 -30.90 20.95
C TYR A 624 -56.95 -30.00 20.96
N ASN A 625 -58.01 -30.39 21.68
CA ASN A 625 -59.20 -29.57 21.88
C ASN A 625 -59.69 -29.64 23.32
N HIS A 626 -59.24 -28.69 24.15
CA HIS A 626 -59.61 -28.59 25.55
C HIS A 626 -61.11 -28.34 25.80
N ARG A 627 -61.88 -27.86 24.81
CA ARG A 627 -63.33 -27.62 24.96
C ARG A 627 -64.20 -28.87 24.81
N LEU A 628 -63.75 -29.84 24.01
CA LEU A 628 -64.51 -31.06 23.68
C LEU A 628 -63.88 -32.34 24.25
N GLY A 629 -62.74 -32.23 24.93
CA GLY A 629 -62.05 -33.37 25.55
C GLY A 629 -61.37 -34.31 24.56
N TYR A 630 -61.18 -33.89 23.31
CA TYR A 630 -60.56 -34.74 22.28
C TYR A 630 -59.05 -34.84 22.47
N THR A 631 -58.58 -36.08 22.56
CA THR A 631 -57.18 -36.47 22.65
C THR A 631 -56.73 -37.13 21.35
N HIS A 632 -55.44 -37.04 21.05
CA HIS A 632 -54.80 -37.88 20.05
C HIS A 632 -53.44 -38.34 20.59
N GLU A 633 -52.95 -39.48 20.10
CA GLU A 633 -51.60 -39.93 20.40
C GLU A 633 -50.57 -39.17 19.56
N GLN A 634 -49.60 -38.58 20.23
CA GLN A 634 -48.48 -37.87 19.63
C GLN A 634 -47.18 -38.54 20.06
N HIS A 635 -46.15 -38.56 19.22
CA HIS A 635 -44.83 -39.07 19.61
C HIS A 635 -44.24 -38.32 20.84
N SER A 636 -43.68 -39.05 21.81
CA SER A 636 -43.08 -38.50 23.03
C SER A 636 -41.88 -37.61 22.71
N GLN A 637 -41.73 -36.50 23.44
CA GLN A 637 -40.65 -35.56 23.18
C GLN A 637 -39.27 -36.10 23.55
N SER A 638 -39.20 -37.02 24.50
CA SER A 638 -37.99 -37.64 25.07
C SER A 638 -37.87 -39.12 24.69
N CYS A 639 -38.34 -39.51 23.50
CA CYS A 639 -38.33 -40.91 23.10
C CYS A 639 -36.89 -41.47 23.06
N SER A 640 -36.64 -42.52 23.87
CA SER A 640 -35.32 -43.13 23.99
C SER A 640 -34.80 -43.69 22.67
N ARG A 641 -35.69 -44.24 21.83
CA ARG A 641 -35.35 -44.70 20.48
C ARG A 641 -34.79 -43.54 19.62
N CYS A 642 -35.48 -42.40 19.59
CA CYS A 642 -35.04 -41.25 18.79
C CYS A 642 -33.75 -40.62 19.34
N GLU A 643 -33.56 -40.63 20.66
CA GLU A 643 -32.31 -40.20 21.29
C GLU A 643 -31.13 -41.10 20.88
N ALA A 644 -31.32 -42.43 20.85
CA ALA A 644 -30.30 -43.37 20.40
C ALA A 644 -29.85 -43.09 18.96
N LYS A 645 -30.80 -42.83 18.06
CA LYS A 645 -30.51 -42.46 16.66
C LYS A 645 -29.76 -41.13 16.59
N TYR A 646 -30.19 -40.14 17.38
CA TYR A 646 -29.52 -38.85 17.45
C TYR A 646 -28.07 -38.98 17.92
N CYS A 647 -27.82 -39.71 19.01
CA CYS A 647 -26.47 -39.96 19.52
C CYS A 647 -25.60 -40.69 18.49
N ALA A 648 -26.14 -41.69 17.79
CA ALA A 648 -25.43 -42.37 16.70
C ALA A 648 -25.03 -41.40 15.57
N ASP A 649 -25.96 -40.54 15.15
CA ASP A 649 -25.73 -39.57 14.06
C ASP A 649 -24.85 -38.38 14.47
N ALA A 650 -24.77 -38.09 15.79
CA ALA A 650 -23.96 -37.01 16.35
C ALA A 650 -22.47 -37.38 16.53
N LEU A 651 -22.10 -38.66 16.40
CA LEU A 651 -20.70 -39.08 16.48
C LEU A 651 -19.85 -38.43 15.39
N GLU A 652 -18.70 -37.92 15.78
CA GLU A 652 -17.77 -37.21 14.90
C GLU A 652 -16.31 -37.55 15.22
N ILE A 653 -15.43 -37.40 14.23
CA ILE A 653 -13.99 -37.65 14.38
C ILE A 653 -13.17 -36.55 13.71
N HIS A 654 -12.14 -36.07 14.39
CA HIS A 654 -11.16 -35.15 13.79
C HIS A 654 -10.16 -35.90 12.90
N ILE A 655 -9.91 -35.38 11.71
CA ILE A 655 -8.90 -35.95 10.81
C ILE A 655 -7.47 -35.73 11.32
N PHE A 656 -6.57 -36.62 10.92
CA PHE A 656 -5.13 -36.47 11.04
C PHE A 656 -4.52 -36.28 9.65
N GLU A 657 -3.71 -35.24 9.47
CA GLU A 657 -2.97 -35.00 8.22
C GLU A 657 -1.48 -35.25 8.45
N TRP A 658 -0.86 -36.03 7.56
CA TRP A 658 0.58 -36.28 7.60
C TRP A 658 1.36 -34.96 7.49
N PRO A 659 2.36 -34.69 8.34
CA PRO A 659 2.93 -33.34 8.48
C PRO A 659 3.87 -32.91 7.36
N VAL A 660 4.37 -33.81 6.51
CA VAL A 660 5.34 -33.52 5.45
C VAL A 660 4.89 -34.13 4.12
N SER A 661 5.36 -33.59 2.99
CA SER A 661 5.01 -34.12 1.66
C SER A 661 5.33 -35.63 1.54
N PRO A 662 4.49 -36.42 0.85
CA PRO A 662 4.83 -37.80 0.50
C PRO A 662 6.03 -37.88 -0.46
N ARG A 663 6.33 -36.80 -1.18
CA ARG A 663 7.53 -36.71 -2.03
C ARG A 663 8.74 -36.39 -1.16
N LEU A 664 9.68 -37.33 -1.11
CA LEU A 664 10.87 -37.21 -0.27
C LEU A 664 11.67 -35.91 -0.49
N PRO A 665 11.92 -35.43 -1.72
CA PRO A 665 12.66 -34.19 -1.94
C PRO A 665 11.97 -32.93 -1.37
N GLU A 666 10.64 -32.83 -1.52
CA GLU A 666 9.84 -31.75 -0.93
C GLU A 666 9.83 -31.82 0.60
N ALA A 667 9.79 -33.04 1.18
CA ALA A 667 9.92 -33.23 2.62
C ALA A 667 11.29 -32.79 3.14
N LYS A 668 12.38 -33.11 2.43
CA LYS A 668 13.75 -32.65 2.76
C LYS A 668 13.82 -31.12 2.74
N ALA A 669 13.32 -30.48 1.68
CA ALA A 669 13.27 -29.02 1.56
C ALA A 669 12.42 -28.37 2.66
N THR A 670 11.29 -28.99 3.04
CA THR A 670 10.44 -28.51 4.14
C THR A 670 11.22 -28.49 5.45
N VAL A 671 11.94 -29.56 5.79
CA VAL A 671 12.74 -29.64 7.03
C VAL A 671 13.89 -28.63 7.01
N PHE A 672 14.56 -28.47 5.86
CA PHE A 672 15.57 -27.42 5.68
C PHE A 672 15.01 -26.02 5.97
N GLU A 673 13.81 -25.69 5.47
CA GLU A 673 13.23 -24.35 5.68
C GLU A 673 12.70 -24.12 7.11
N LEU A 674 12.34 -25.19 7.85
CA LEU A 674 12.02 -25.09 9.27
C LEU A 674 13.22 -24.55 10.07
N VAL A 675 14.41 -25.07 9.77
CA VAL A 675 15.67 -24.74 10.46
C VAL A 675 16.71 -24.23 9.46
N VAL A 676 16.32 -23.23 8.67
CA VAL A 676 17.21 -22.69 7.64
C VAL A 676 18.48 -22.12 8.28
N PRO A 677 19.67 -22.37 7.70
CA PRO A 677 20.90 -21.80 8.21
C PRO A 677 20.89 -20.27 8.17
N LYS A 678 21.34 -19.64 9.24
CA LYS A 678 21.15 -18.21 9.51
C LYS A 678 21.81 -17.30 8.48
N ALA A 679 23.10 -17.51 8.19
CA ALA A 679 23.81 -16.69 7.21
C ALA A 679 23.24 -16.91 5.79
N TYR A 680 22.86 -18.14 5.42
CA TYR A 680 22.21 -18.44 4.13
C TYR A 680 20.87 -17.70 3.99
N SER A 681 20.01 -17.73 5.02
CA SER A 681 18.72 -17.04 4.96
C SER A 681 18.87 -15.53 4.82
N ASN A 682 19.80 -14.92 5.54
CA ASN A 682 20.05 -13.48 5.43
C ASN A 682 20.64 -13.11 4.07
N TRP A 683 21.56 -13.93 3.55
CA TRP A 683 22.11 -13.77 2.19
C TRP A 683 21.03 -13.90 1.12
N ARG A 684 20.15 -14.90 1.21
CA ARG A 684 19.05 -15.11 0.26
C ARG A 684 18.11 -13.91 0.22
N ASP A 685 17.75 -13.40 1.39
CA ASP A 685 16.89 -12.23 1.51
C ASP A 685 17.58 -10.94 1.04
N ALA A 686 18.87 -10.76 1.35
CA ALA A 686 19.67 -9.63 0.89
C ALA A 686 19.84 -9.64 -0.64
N SER A 687 20.08 -10.81 -1.23
CA SER A 687 20.20 -10.99 -2.67
C SER A 687 18.87 -10.76 -3.38
N ALA A 688 17.76 -11.27 -2.85
CA ALA A 688 16.43 -10.99 -3.38
C ALA A 688 16.09 -9.48 -3.32
N PHE A 689 16.50 -8.80 -2.25
CA PHE A 689 16.42 -7.33 -2.13
C PHE A 689 17.28 -6.60 -3.15
N PHE A 690 18.51 -7.04 -3.32
CA PHE A 690 19.42 -6.46 -4.30
C PHE A 690 18.85 -6.60 -5.73
N ILE A 691 18.36 -7.79 -6.11
CA ILE A 691 17.81 -8.05 -7.45
C ILE A 691 16.54 -7.22 -7.71
N THR A 692 15.56 -7.32 -6.83
CA THR A 692 14.21 -6.77 -7.11
C THR A 692 14.05 -5.30 -6.75
N THR A 693 14.73 -4.83 -5.70
CA THR A 693 14.57 -3.48 -5.17
C THR A 693 15.70 -2.56 -5.60
N VAL A 694 16.96 -3.02 -5.55
CA VAL A 694 18.11 -2.21 -5.95
C VAL A 694 18.27 -2.18 -7.47
N LEU A 695 18.36 -3.34 -8.11
CA LEU A 695 18.48 -3.44 -9.58
C LEU A 695 17.14 -3.26 -10.31
N GLY A 696 16.01 -3.27 -9.58
CA GLY A 696 14.69 -3.01 -10.15
C GLY A 696 14.14 -4.14 -11.04
N TYR A 697 14.60 -5.38 -10.89
CA TYR A 697 14.08 -6.51 -11.66
C TYR A 697 12.66 -6.86 -11.20
N LYS A 698 11.74 -7.08 -12.14
CA LYS A 698 10.31 -7.33 -11.85
C LYS A 698 9.80 -8.58 -12.58
N ASP A 699 8.93 -9.33 -11.91
CA ASP A 699 8.23 -10.44 -12.54
C ASP A 699 7.15 -9.95 -13.51
N THR A 700 7.19 -10.46 -14.74
CA THR A 700 6.21 -10.14 -15.78
C THR A 700 4.87 -10.85 -15.56
N ASN A 701 4.90 -12.06 -15.00
CA ASN A 701 3.73 -12.89 -14.73
C ASN A 701 3.54 -13.05 -13.21
N GLN A 702 2.94 -12.03 -12.57
CA GLN A 702 2.69 -12.05 -11.13
C GLN A 702 1.68 -13.14 -10.75
N SER A 703 2.18 -14.27 -10.24
CA SER A 703 1.36 -15.31 -9.63
C SER A 703 1.08 -14.96 -8.18
N ARG A 704 -0.13 -14.45 -7.91
CA ARG A 704 -0.58 -14.13 -6.56
C ARG A 704 -1.24 -15.35 -5.92
N PRO A 705 -0.94 -15.65 -4.65
CA PRO A 705 -1.59 -16.76 -3.95
C PRO A 705 -3.08 -16.49 -3.72
N SER A 706 -3.89 -17.51 -3.96
CA SER A 706 -5.29 -17.59 -3.53
C SER A 706 -5.42 -17.87 -2.03
N CYS A 707 -4.40 -18.50 -1.43
CA CYS A 707 -4.35 -18.81 -0.01
C CYS A 707 -2.95 -18.59 0.58
N LEU A 708 -2.92 -18.02 1.80
CA LEU A 708 -1.68 -17.77 2.53
C LEU A 708 -1.39 -18.83 3.60
N TYR A 709 -1.06 -20.07 3.20
CA TYR A 709 -0.72 -21.13 4.15
C TYR A 709 0.80 -21.32 4.26
N THR A 710 1.43 -20.60 5.20
CA THR A 710 2.88 -20.70 5.49
C THR A 710 3.18 -21.81 6.50
N LEU A 711 4.46 -22.13 6.70
CA LEU A 711 4.90 -23.03 7.77
C LEU A 711 4.48 -22.56 9.17
N LYS A 712 4.33 -21.24 9.39
CA LYS A 712 3.82 -20.69 10.66
C LYS A 712 2.36 -21.11 10.94
N GLY A 713 1.56 -21.30 9.90
CA GLY A 713 0.19 -21.82 10.02
C GLY A 713 0.13 -23.34 10.27
N HIS A 714 1.25 -24.05 10.16
CA HIS A 714 1.30 -25.51 10.24
C HIS A 714 1.33 -25.99 11.70
N HIS A 715 0.16 -26.31 12.24
CA HIS A 715 -0.05 -26.80 13.63
C HIS A 715 0.94 -27.88 14.11
N ASN A 716 1.35 -28.84 13.27
CA ASN A 716 2.30 -29.88 13.67
C ASN A 716 3.78 -29.49 13.58
N LEU A 717 4.15 -28.39 12.91
CA LEU A 717 5.54 -28.05 12.60
C LEU A 717 5.96 -26.66 13.10
N PHE A 718 5.02 -25.78 13.41
CA PHE A 718 5.32 -24.38 13.77
C PHE A 718 6.27 -24.25 14.96
N HIS A 719 6.22 -25.19 15.91
CA HIS A 719 7.06 -25.20 17.12
C HIS A 719 8.54 -25.46 16.82
N LEU A 720 8.87 -25.97 15.62
CA LEU A 720 10.24 -26.18 15.14
C LEU A 720 10.81 -24.96 14.41
N LEU A 721 10.00 -23.92 14.19
CA LEU A 721 10.45 -22.72 13.49
C LEU A 721 11.41 -21.89 14.34
N SER A 722 12.42 -21.35 13.68
CA SER A 722 13.28 -20.32 14.28
C SER A 722 12.45 -19.10 14.74
N PRO A 723 12.78 -18.48 15.89
CA PRO A 723 12.14 -17.25 16.36
C PRO A 723 12.15 -16.11 15.32
N ARG A 724 13.16 -16.08 14.44
CA ARG A 724 13.33 -15.06 13.38
C ARG A 724 12.58 -15.40 12.08
N TYR A 725 11.72 -16.42 12.04
CA TYR A 725 10.99 -16.80 10.83
C TYR A 725 10.16 -15.66 10.24
N SER A 726 9.52 -14.84 11.10
CA SER A 726 8.70 -13.71 10.65
C SER A 726 9.49 -12.56 10.01
N GLU A 727 10.81 -12.51 10.21
CA GLU A 727 11.69 -11.50 9.61
C GLU A 727 12.22 -11.93 8.24
N ARG A 728 11.85 -13.13 7.76
CA ARG A 728 12.30 -13.65 6.48
C ARG A 728 11.49 -13.07 5.33
N ARG A 729 12.19 -12.68 4.28
CA ARG A 729 11.59 -12.23 3.03
C ARG A 729 11.12 -13.42 2.21
N ILE A 730 12.01 -14.37 1.92
CA ILE A 730 11.68 -15.56 1.12
C ILE A 730 11.27 -16.70 2.05
N VAL A 731 10.01 -17.13 1.95
CA VAL A 731 9.41 -18.19 2.77
C VAL A 731 8.65 -19.21 1.93
N PRO A 732 8.54 -20.47 2.39
CA PRO A 732 7.64 -21.44 1.76
C PRO A 732 6.18 -21.09 2.00
N LEU A 733 5.39 -21.09 0.92
CA LEU A 733 3.96 -20.86 0.95
C LEU A 733 3.24 -21.93 0.15
N SER A 734 2.16 -22.48 0.70
CA SER A 734 1.24 -23.35 -0.02
C SER A 734 -0.02 -22.59 -0.39
N ASP A 735 -0.37 -22.61 -1.68
CA ASP A 735 -1.64 -22.07 -2.18
C ASP A 735 -2.83 -23.00 -1.84
N ILE A 736 -2.54 -24.21 -1.37
CA ILE A 736 -3.52 -25.19 -0.92
C ILE A 736 -3.59 -25.15 0.61
N LYS A 737 -4.80 -25.04 1.16
CA LYS A 737 -5.05 -25.16 2.61
C LYS A 737 -4.87 -26.59 3.08
N SER A 738 -4.15 -26.76 4.19
CA SER A 738 -4.10 -27.99 5.00
C SER A 738 -5.52 -28.50 5.24
N HIS A 739 -5.68 -29.83 5.22
CA HIS A 739 -6.96 -30.47 5.48
C HIS A 739 -7.52 -30.07 6.86
N THR A 740 -6.65 -29.93 7.88
CA THR A 740 -7.07 -29.56 9.24
C THR A 740 -7.51 -28.09 9.38
N ALA A 741 -7.16 -27.24 8.41
CA ALA A 741 -7.57 -25.84 8.35
C ALA A 741 -8.84 -25.62 7.50
N THR A 742 -9.51 -26.68 7.05
CA THR A 742 -10.77 -26.61 6.31
C THR A 742 -11.96 -27.06 7.15
N HIS A 743 -13.18 -26.73 6.71
CA HIS A 743 -14.41 -27.22 7.36
C HIS A 743 -14.50 -28.76 7.41
N ARG A 744 -13.69 -29.46 6.59
CA ARG A 744 -13.61 -30.93 6.52
C ARG A 744 -12.71 -31.55 7.60
N LYS A 745 -12.21 -30.74 8.54
CA LYS A 745 -11.36 -31.21 9.66
C LYS A 745 -12.09 -32.17 10.61
N ILE A 746 -13.42 -32.19 10.55
CA ILE A 746 -14.29 -33.12 11.27
C ILE A 746 -15.02 -33.95 10.22
N GLN A 747 -14.99 -35.27 10.37
CA GLN A 747 -15.76 -36.22 9.56
C GLN A 747 -16.93 -36.76 10.39
N LYS A 748 -18.07 -36.93 9.72
CA LYS A 748 -19.30 -37.52 10.26
C LYS A 748 -19.60 -38.82 9.53
N ALA A 749 -20.70 -39.49 9.87
CA ALA A 749 -21.09 -40.77 9.29
C ALA A 749 -20.02 -41.87 9.51
N ILE A 750 -19.58 -41.97 10.77
CA ILE A 750 -18.60 -42.94 11.30
C ILE A 750 -18.71 -44.37 10.71
N PRO A 751 -19.88 -45.01 10.56
CA PRO A 751 -19.96 -46.38 10.03
C PRO A 751 -19.36 -46.53 8.63
N HIS A 752 -19.35 -45.46 7.81
CA HIS A 752 -18.89 -45.51 6.42
C HIS A 752 -17.44 -45.04 6.23
N LEU A 753 -16.79 -44.54 7.29
CA LEU A 753 -15.42 -44.03 7.21
C LEU A 753 -14.39 -45.17 7.28
N ASN A 754 -13.32 -45.08 6.51
CA ASN A 754 -12.15 -45.94 6.60
C ASN A 754 -10.94 -45.18 7.15
N ASP A 755 -9.87 -45.90 7.51
CA ASP A 755 -8.63 -45.31 8.01
C ASP A 755 -8.06 -44.24 7.07
N THR A 756 -8.21 -44.42 5.76
CA THR A 756 -7.75 -43.47 4.73
C THR A 756 -8.58 -42.20 4.64
N ASP A 757 -9.80 -42.20 5.18
CA ASP A 757 -10.68 -41.02 5.19
C ASP A 757 -10.39 -40.11 6.40
N VAL A 758 -9.81 -40.69 7.45
CA VAL A 758 -9.45 -39.99 8.69
C VAL A 758 -7.96 -39.65 8.73
N CYS A 759 -7.09 -40.53 8.23
CA CYS A 759 -5.65 -40.32 8.14
C CYS A 759 -5.24 -39.95 6.71
N LEU A 760 -5.17 -38.65 6.44
CA LEU A 760 -4.87 -38.10 5.12
C LEU A 760 -3.37 -37.85 4.94
N GLU A 761 -2.92 -37.95 3.69
CA GLU A 761 -1.61 -37.46 3.28
C GLU A 761 -1.55 -35.93 3.32
N ASN A 762 -0.33 -35.38 3.37
CA ASN A 762 -0.10 -33.94 3.34
C ASN A 762 -0.68 -33.31 2.06
N ALA A 763 -1.52 -32.29 2.20
CA ALA A 763 -2.11 -31.58 1.07
C ALA A 763 -1.30 -30.35 0.61
N LEU A 764 -0.30 -29.95 1.39
CA LEU A 764 0.40 -28.70 1.16
C LEU A 764 1.39 -28.88 0.01
N VAL A 765 1.36 -27.94 -0.92
CA VAL A 765 2.29 -27.89 -2.05
C VAL A 765 3.03 -26.58 -1.91
N TYR A 766 4.23 -26.65 -1.32
CA TYR A 766 5.04 -25.47 -1.06
C TYR A 766 5.75 -24.99 -2.33
N ALA A 767 5.73 -23.69 -2.53
CA ALA A 767 6.60 -22.96 -3.43
C ALA A 767 7.24 -21.79 -2.66
N TYR A 768 8.36 -21.30 -3.17
CA TYR A 768 9.00 -20.11 -2.61
C TYR A 768 8.17 -18.87 -2.90
N TYR A 769 7.95 -18.07 -1.87
CA TYR A 769 7.13 -16.87 -1.89
C TYR A 769 7.89 -15.72 -1.26
N ASP A 770 7.79 -14.56 -1.88
CA ASP A 770 8.41 -13.33 -1.41
C ASP A 770 7.39 -12.48 -0.64
N ASN A 771 7.58 -12.37 0.68
CA ASN A 771 6.72 -11.60 1.58
C ASN A 771 6.68 -10.10 1.24
N SER A 772 7.73 -9.53 0.65
CA SER A 772 7.77 -8.10 0.37
C SER A 772 7.00 -7.73 -0.90
N THR A 773 7.15 -8.53 -1.96
CA THR A 773 6.49 -8.33 -3.25
C THR A 773 5.12 -9.02 -3.34
N ARG A 774 4.83 -9.95 -2.42
CA ARG A 774 3.58 -10.71 -2.30
C ARG A 774 3.25 -11.59 -3.50
N ILE A 775 4.27 -12.21 -4.09
CA ILE A 775 4.15 -13.08 -5.26
C ILE A 775 4.95 -14.38 -5.06
N PHE A 776 4.55 -15.42 -5.79
CA PHE A 776 5.36 -16.63 -5.89
C PHE A 776 6.56 -16.42 -6.82
N ASN A 777 7.72 -16.86 -6.37
CA ASN A 777 8.95 -16.84 -7.15
C ASN A 777 8.92 -18.03 -8.11
N THR A 778 8.22 -17.88 -9.24
CA THR A 778 8.04 -18.96 -10.24
C THR A 778 8.83 -18.70 -11.53
N THR A 779 9.06 -17.43 -11.86
CA THR A 779 9.77 -17.02 -13.07
C THR A 779 10.99 -16.17 -12.74
N MET A 780 11.95 -16.12 -13.67
CA MET A 780 13.04 -15.15 -13.59
C MET A 780 12.47 -13.74 -13.74
N PRO A 781 12.71 -12.83 -12.79
CA PRO A 781 12.32 -11.45 -12.97
C PRO A 781 13.18 -10.82 -14.08
N VAL A 782 12.57 -9.88 -14.79
CA VAL A 782 13.14 -9.23 -15.98
C VAL A 782 13.65 -7.85 -15.60
N CYS A 783 14.77 -7.45 -16.19
CA CYS A 783 15.34 -6.13 -16.08
C CYS A 783 14.34 -5.06 -16.57
N THR A 784 14.17 -3.97 -15.81
CA THR A 784 13.22 -2.89 -16.13
C THR A 784 13.87 -1.62 -16.66
N GLU A 785 15.20 -1.64 -16.80
CA GLU A 785 16.02 -0.48 -17.17
C GLU A 785 15.88 0.68 -16.18
N GLU A 786 15.58 0.38 -14.90
CA GLU A 786 15.42 1.39 -13.84
C GLU A 786 16.78 1.99 -13.45
N VAL A 787 17.85 1.19 -13.38
CA VAL A 787 19.20 1.69 -13.08
C VAL A 787 19.68 2.72 -14.13
N PRO A 788 19.65 2.45 -15.46
CA PRO A 788 19.98 3.43 -16.48
C PRO A 788 19.14 4.71 -16.41
N LYS A 789 17.83 4.60 -16.12
CA LYS A 789 16.92 5.76 -16.00
C LYS A 789 17.26 6.64 -14.80
N ASN A 790 17.73 6.05 -13.70
CA ASN A 790 18.15 6.80 -12.51
C ASN A 790 19.56 7.41 -12.64
N CYS A 791 20.33 6.98 -13.64
CA CYS A 791 21.71 7.41 -13.87
C CYS A 791 21.87 8.32 -15.10
N ILE A 792 20.80 8.94 -15.59
CA ILE A 792 20.83 9.91 -16.71
C ILE A 792 20.67 11.35 -16.21
N HIS A 793 21.51 12.26 -16.70
CA HIS A 793 21.36 13.70 -16.40
C HIS A 793 20.07 14.26 -17.03
N PRO A 794 19.33 15.12 -16.30
CA PRO A 794 18.13 15.74 -16.83
C PRO A 794 18.48 16.77 -17.92
N ILE A 795 17.65 16.82 -18.95
CA ILE A 795 17.72 17.85 -20.00
C ILE A 795 16.54 18.83 -19.86
N PRO A 796 16.70 20.13 -20.20
CA PRO A 796 15.59 21.07 -20.18
C PRO A 796 14.39 20.56 -20.97
N LYS A 797 13.17 20.79 -20.46
CA LYS A 797 11.92 20.34 -21.09
C LYS A 797 11.77 20.82 -22.54
N ARG A 798 12.27 22.03 -22.84
CA ARG A 798 12.28 22.61 -24.21
C ARG A 798 13.12 21.80 -25.22
N SER A 799 13.99 20.91 -24.75
CA SER A 799 14.94 20.13 -25.55
C SER A 799 14.85 18.62 -25.24
N LYS A 800 13.71 18.16 -24.71
CA LYS A 800 13.50 16.76 -24.26
C LYS A 800 13.80 15.73 -25.35
N ALA A 801 13.60 16.09 -26.62
CA ALA A 801 13.91 15.27 -27.79
C ALA A 801 15.39 14.81 -27.87
N LEU A 802 16.32 15.57 -27.29
CA LEU A 802 17.76 15.26 -27.30
C LEU A 802 18.13 14.13 -26.31
N GLU A 803 17.27 13.82 -25.33
CA GLU A 803 17.52 12.78 -24.33
C GLU A 803 17.73 11.39 -24.94
N ARG A 804 17.10 11.12 -26.09
CA ARG A 804 17.26 9.85 -26.82
C ARG A 804 18.71 9.55 -27.20
N PHE A 805 19.54 10.58 -27.41
CA PHE A 805 20.94 10.43 -27.78
C PHE A 805 21.85 10.24 -26.55
N MET A 806 21.40 10.71 -25.38
CA MET A 806 22.09 10.47 -24.10
C MET A 806 21.83 9.06 -23.56
N TYR A 807 20.67 8.48 -23.87
CA TYR A 807 20.26 7.18 -23.37
C TYR A 807 20.97 6.03 -24.11
N ARG A 808 21.98 5.43 -23.44
CA ARG A 808 22.81 4.33 -23.99
C ARG A 808 22.74 3.08 -23.11
N PRO A 809 21.66 2.29 -23.22
CA PRO A 809 21.47 1.08 -22.41
C PRO A 809 22.41 -0.06 -22.84
N PRO A 810 22.51 -1.15 -22.05
CA PRO A 810 23.21 -2.39 -22.43
C PRO A 810 22.91 -2.94 -23.82
N SER A 811 21.66 -2.80 -24.27
CA SER A 811 21.21 -3.26 -25.59
C SER A 811 21.74 -2.40 -26.75
N SER A 812 22.17 -1.15 -26.50
CA SER A 812 22.66 -0.21 -27.51
C SER A 812 23.81 0.65 -26.95
N PRO A 813 24.99 0.05 -26.68
CA PRO A 813 26.10 0.73 -26.00
C PRO A 813 26.74 1.85 -26.83
N ASP A 814 26.62 1.80 -28.16
CA ASP A 814 27.05 2.86 -29.07
C ASP A 814 26.05 4.02 -29.19
N GLY A 815 24.92 3.94 -28.48
CA GLY A 815 23.77 4.82 -28.68
C GLY A 815 22.97 4.47 -29.93
N LEU A 816 22.15 5.43 -30.38
CA LEU A 816 21.39 5.28 -31.61
C LEU A 816 22.30 5.34 -32.85
N PRO A 817 21.90 4.76 -33.98
CA PRO A 817 22.64 4.91 -35.23
C PRO A 817 22.80 6.39 -35.61
N ALA A 818 23.95 6.80 -36.14
CA ALA A 818 24.19 8.20 -36.51
C ALA A 818 23.16 8.77 -37.51
N ASN A 819 22.60 7.93 -38.38
CA ASN A 819 21.52 8.31 -39.30
C ASN A 819 20.24 8.78 -38.58
N GLU A 820 20.01 8.33 -37.34
CA GLU A 820 18.85 8.74 -36.54
C GLU A 820 18.89 10.23 -36.22
N VAL A 821 20.08 10.82 -36.06
CA VAL A 821 20.25 12.27 -35.86
C VAL A 821 19.73 13.06 -37.08
N ILE A 822 19.92 12.52 -38.29
CA ILE A 822 19.44 13.13 -39.53
C ILE A 822 17.93 12.84 -39.72
N ALA A 823 17.48 11.63 -39.38
CA ALA A 823 16.08 11.25 -39.50
C ALA A 823 15.17 12.05 -38.55
N SER A 824 15.70 12.49 -37.40
CA SER A 824 14.97 13.23 -36.36
C SER A 824 15.09 14.75 -36.45
N LEU A 825 15.53 15.31 -37.58
CA LEU A 825 15.63 16.77 -37.77
C LEU A 825 14.31 17.53 -37.55
N PHE A 826 13.17 16.86 -37.75
CA PHE A 826 11.86 17.44 -37.45
C PHE A 826 11.63 17.68 -35.95
N ASP A 827 12.39 17.01 -35.07
CA ASP A 827 12.37 17.18 -33.62
C ASP A 827 13.41 18.21 -33.12
N CYS A 828 14.09 18.92 -34.03
CA CYS A 828 15.06 19.96 -33.68
C CYS A 828 14.37 21.12 -32.92
N PRO A 829 14.80 21.46 -31.69
CA PRO A 829 14.20 22.57 -30.96
C PRO A 829 14.44 23.91 -31.66
N THR A 830 13.50 24.84 -31.55
CA THR A 830 13.50 26.11 -32.31
C THR A 830 14.69 27.04 -32.02
N HIS A 831 15.35 26.87 -30.87
CA HIS A 831 16.55 27.65 -30.49
C HIS A 831 17.87 26.98 -30.90
N PHE A 832 17.82 25.88 -31.64
CA PHE A 832 18.98 25.23 -32.26
C PHE A 832 19.01 25.49 -33.76
N SER A 833 20.21 25.71 -34.30
CA SER A 833 20.39 25.55 -35.74
C SER A 833 20.39 24.06 -36.11
N ILE A 834 20.06 23.75 -37.36
CA ILE A 834 20.06 22.35 -37.85
C ILE A 834 21.46 21.72 -37.70
N ASP A 835 22.52 22.47 -37.99
CA ASP A 835 23.88 21.95 -37.90
C ASP A 835 24.36 21.79 -36.45
N GLU A 836 23.94 22.70 -35.57
CA GLU A 836 24.17 22.57 -34.12
C GLU A 836 23.46 21.32 -33.56
N TYR A 837 22.21 21.08 -33.93
CA TYR A 837 21.46 19.89 -33.53
C TYR A 837 22.15 18.59 -33.99
N LYS A 838 22.61 18.55 -35.25
CA LYS A 838 23.35 17.40 -35.78
C LYS A 838 24.65 17.16 -35.00
N ALA A 839 25.44 18.21 -34.79
CA ALA A 839 26.71 18.12 -34.09
C ALA A 839 26.51 17.67 -32.63
N LEU A 840 25.51 18.21 -31.95
CA LEU A 840 25.20 17.88 -30.56
C LEU A 840 24.64 16.45 -30.43
N GLY A 841 23.70 16.05 -31.30
CA GLY A 841 23.13 14.71 -31.31
C GLY A 841 24.13 13.60 -31.65
N ALA A 842 25.16 13.91 -32.44
CA ALA A 842 26.24 12.98 -32.79
C ALA A 842 27.31 12.82 -31.69
N LEU A 843 27.44 13.79 -30.79
CA LEU A 843 28.47 13.81 -29.75
C LEU A 843 28.55 12.52 -28.91
N PRO A 844 27.44 11.96 -28.37
CA PRO A 844 27.46 10.74 -27.56
C PRO A 844 27.57 9.43 -28.34
N LEU A 845 27.52 9.47 -29.67
CA LEU A 845 27.43 8.28 -30.51
C LEU A 845 28.80 7.64 -30.75
N GLY A 846 28.85 6.31 -30.68
CA GLY A 846 30.07 5.52 -30.83
C GLY A 846 30.95 5.56 -29.57
N HIS A 847 30.86 4.52 -28.74
CA HIS A 847 31.43 4.56 -27.39
C HIS A 847 32.96 4.77 -27.38
N LYS A 848 33.68 4.32 -28.42
CA LYS A 848 35.14 4.47 -28.54
C LYS A 848 35.60 5.83 -29.10
N ILE A 849 34.71 6.62 -29.69
CA ILE A 849 35.06 7.86 -30.41
C ILE A 849 34.46 9.12 -29.78
N ILE A 850 33.75 9.00 -28.65
CA ILE A 850 33.18 10.11 -27.87
C ILE A 850 34.16 11.29 -27.74
N TYR A 851 35.38 11.04 -27.24
CA TYR A 851 36.36 12.09 -27.02
C TYR A 851 36.92 12.67 -28.32
N SER A 852 36.96 11.88 -29.39
CA SER A 852 37.32 12.38 -30.72
C SER A 852 36.24 13.32 -31.26
N ASN A 853 34.95 12.99 -31.06
CA ASN A 853 33.83 13.87 -31.40
C ASN A 853 33.89 15.18 -30.62
N ILE A 854 34.16 15.10 -29.31
CA ILE A 854 34.33 16.29 -28.44
C ILE A 854 35.51 17.14 -28.91
N LEU A 855 36.67 16.54 -29.17
CA LEU A 855 37.86 17.26 -29.64
C LEU A 855 37.60 17.97 -30.97
N ALA A 856 36.90 17.30 -31.90
CA ALA A 856 36.51 17.91 -33.17
C ALA A 856 35.62 19.15 -32.97
N GLN A 857 34.67 19.09 -32.02
CA GLN A 857 33.82 20.24 -31.68
C GLN A 857 34.52 21.33 -30.87
N LEU A 858 35.62 21.03 -30.17
CA LEU A 858 36.45 22.06 -29.53
C LEU A 858 37.32 22.79 -30.57
N ALA A 859 37.82 22.06 -31.57
CA ALA A 859 38.66 22.63 -32.63
C ALA A 859 37.84 23.42 -33.67
N ILE A 860 36.70 22.88 -34.09
CA ILE A 860 35.79 23.48 -35.08
C ILE A 860 34.37 23.44 -34.50
N PRO A 861 34.01 24.42 -33.65
CA PRO A 861 32.74 24.40 -32.94
C PRO A 861 31.55 24.63 -33.88
N SER A 862 30.71 23.62 -34.01
CA SER A 862 29.32 23.76 -34.50
C SER A 862 28.31 23.79 -33.33
N VAL A 863 28.73 23.28 -32.17
CA VAL A 863 27.95 23.29 -30.92
C VAL A 863 28.18 24.59 -30.13
N ASP A 864 27.13 25.11 -29.51
CA ASP A 864 27.22 26.21 -28.56
C ASP A 864 27.54 25.68 -27.15
N TRP A 865 28.77 25.90 -26.70
CA TRP A 865 29.26 25.49 -25.38
C TRP A 865 28.64 26.27 -24.22
N THR A 866 27.96 27.38 -24.48
CA THR A 866 27.29 28.20 -23.44
C THR A 866 25.89 27.68 -23.09
N LYS A 867 25.32 26.77 -23.89
CA LYS A 867 23.99 26.18 -23.64
C LYS A 867 24.04 25.10 -22.56
N VAL A 868 22.97 25.04 -21.76
CA VAL A 868 22.79 24.02 -20.71
C VAL A 868 22.62 22.62 -21.31
N GLU A 869 22.01 22.49 -22.49
CA GLU A 869 21.87 21.23 -23.20
C GLU A 869 23.23 20.59 -23.53
N THR A 870 24.18 21.40 -24.04
CA THR A 870 25.55 20.97 -24.33
C THR A 870 26.26 20.49 -23.05
N GLN A 871 26.13 21.25 -21.96
CA GLN A 871 26.69 20.89 -20.67
C GLN A 871 26.15 19.53 -20.16
N CYS A 872 24.83 19.32 -20.20
CA CYS A 872 24.20 18.07 -19.78
C CYS A 872 24.65 16.87 -20.63
N MET A 873 24.71 17.03 -21.95
CA MET A 873 25.13 15.95 -22.85
C MET A 873 26.58 15.55 -22.64
N VAL A 874 27.48 16.53 -22.47
CA VAL A 874 28.90 16.24 -22.20
C VAL A 874 29.07 15.62 -20.81
N LEU A 875 28.37 16.13 -19.78
CA LEU A 875 28.34 15.55 -18.44
C LEU A 875 27.97 14.05 -18.49
N GLN A 876 26.82 13.73 -19.09
CA GLN A 876 26.37 12.34 -19.23
C GLN A 876 27.40 11.49 -19.96
N THR A 877 27.87 11.97 -21.11
CA THR A 877 28.69 11.16 -22.02
C THR A 877 30.07 10.86 -21.44
N VAL A 878 30.69 11.84 -20.77
CA VAL A 878 32.06 11.77 -20.24
C VAL A 878 32.11 11.03 -18.90
N GLN A 879 31.06 11.14 -18.08
CA GLN A 879 31.00 10.50 -16.77
C GLN A 879 30.37 9.09 -16.81
N GLN A 880 29.57 8.76 -17.83
CA GLN A 880 29.03 7.41 -18.00
C GLN A 880 30.17 6.39 -18.18
N THR A 881 30.15 5.29 -17.41
CA THR A 881 31.23 4.30 -17.34
C THR A 881 31.45 3.55 -18.66
N GLY A 882 30.39 3.10 -19.33
CA GLY A 882 30.48 2.31 -20.56
C GLY A 882 30.80 0.83 -20.33
N ILE A 883 30.97 0.07 -21.42
CA ILE A 883 31.10 -1.39 -21.38
C ILE A 883 32.35 -1.81 -20.59
N SER A 884 32.22 -2.85 -19.76
CA SER A 884 33.37 -3.45 -19.08
C SER A 884 34.20 -4.33 -20.04
N ASN A 885 35.51 -4.11 -20.04
CA ASN A 885 36.52 -4.95 -20.69
C ASN A 885 37.57 -5.42 -19.66
N GLN A 886 37.23 -5.43 -18.37
CA GLN A 886 38.14 -5.72 -17.26
C GLN A 886 39.34 -4.74 -17.11
N SER A 887 39.29 -3.57 -17.75
CA SER A 887 40.19 -2.45 -17.48
C SER A 887 39.43 -1.32 -16.77
N ILE A 888 40.12 -0.58 -15.90
CA ILE A 888 39.54 0.52 -15.12
C ILE A 888 39.00 1.62 -16.04
N GLU A 889 39.77 2.00 -17.07
CA GLU A 889 39.47 3.10 -17.98
C GLU A 889 38.35 2.76 -18.98
N ARG A 890 38.08 1.47 -19.19
CA ARG A 890 37.06 0.96 -20.14
C ARG A 890 37.33 1.37 -21.60
N PRO A 891 36.69 0.74 -22.60
CA PRO A 891 36.88 1.13 -23.99
C PRO A 891 36.48 2.58 -24.24
N SER A 892 35.47 3.08 -23.52
CA SER A 892 34.93 4.43 -23.69
C SER A 892 35.90 5.55 -23.31
N HIS A 893 36.80 5.33 -22.34
CA HIS A 893 37.76 6.34 -21.90
C HIS A 893 39.22 6.02 -22.19
N SER A 894 39.49 4.85 -22.80
CA SER A 894 40.85 4.38 -23.13
C SER A 894 41.73 5.37 -23.89
N ILE A 895 41.15 6.20 -24.77
CA ILE A 895 41.89 7.21 -25.55
C ILE A 895 42.57 8.29 -24.69
N LEU A 896 42.05 8.57 -23.48
CA LEU A 896 42.62 9.56 -22.56
C LEU A 896 43.95 9.11 -21.93
N ILE A 897 44.29 7.82 -22.04
CA ILE A 897 45.60 7.30 -21.62
C ILE A 897 46.69 7.77 -22.59
N GLY A 898 46.35 8.00 -23.87
CA GLY A 898 47.30 8.41 -24.90
C GLY A 898 47.84 9.82 -24.69
N SER A 899 49.16 9.96 -24.58
CA SER A 899 49.82 11.25 -24.33
C SER A 899 49.60 12.27 -25.45
N SER A 900 49.64 11.83 -26.72
CA SER A 900 49.40 12.68 -27.90
C SER A 900 47.99 13.26 -27.90
N PHE A 901 46.98 12.43 -27.61
CA PHE A 901 45.59 12.87 -27.51
C PHE A 901 45.40 13.83 -26.32
N GLY A 902 46.00 13.52 -25.16
CA GLY A 902 45.94 14.39 -23.98
C GLY A 902 46.49 15.79 -24.24
N HIS A 903 47.63 15.91 -24.92
CA HIS A 903 48.18 17.21 -25.31
C HIS A 903 47.31 17.96 -26.33
N ALA A 904 46.77 17.26 -27.33
CA ALA A 904 45.87 17.87 -28.32
C ALA A 904 44.58 18.39 -27.67
N LEU A 905 44.02 17.63 -26.72
CA LEU A 905 42.83 18.06 -25.97
C LEU A 905 43.11 19.30 -25.13
N LEU A 906 44.22 19.32 -24.36
CA LEU A 906 44.59 20.47 -23.54
C LEU A 906 44.85 21.73 -24.37
N GLU A 907 45.50 21.60 -25.53
CA GLU A 907 45.72 22.73 -26.46
C GLU A 907 44.39 23.37 -26.91
N GLN A 908 43.39 22.56 -27.24
CA GLN A 908 42.08 23.08 -27.61
C GLN A 908 41.33 23.66 -26.40
N LEU A 909 41.48 23.09 -25.21
CA LEU A 909 40.88 23.64 -23.99
C LEU A 909 41.50 25.00 -23.62
N GLU A 910 42.82 25.14 -23.68
CA GLU A 910 43.56 26.40 -23.47
C GLU A 910 43.09 27.48 -24.46
N THR A 911 43.07 27.16 -25.76
CA THR A 911 42.63 28.07 -26.81
C THR A 911 41.20 28.56 -26.59
N ASN A 912 40.28 27.66 -26.20
CA ASN A 912 38.89 28.03 -25.95
C ASN A 912 38.69 28.78 -24.63
N LEU A 913 39.49 28.48 -23.59
CA LEU A 913 39.47 29.24 -22.35
C LEU A 913 39.89 30.69 -22.56
N ASP A 914 40.95 30.95 -23.34
CA ASP A 914 41.40 32.31 -23.65
C ASP A 914 40.35 33.13 -24.41
N ARG A 915 39.55 32.49 -25.29
CA ARG A 915 38.43 33.15 -25.99
C ARG A 915 37.33 33.63 -25.05
N ILE A 916 37.04 32.87 -24.00
CA ILE A 916 35.95 33.18 -23.06
C ILE A 916 36.42 33.93 -21.81
N ARG A 917 37.74 34.07 -21.62
CA ARG A 917 38.40 34.60 -20.40
C ARG A 917 37.81 35.89 -19.86
N GLU A 918 37.40 36.81 -20.74
CA GLU A 918 36.85 38.11 -20.35
C GLU A 918 35.31 38.11 -20.18
N ASN A 919 34.62 37.04 -20.61
CA ASN A 919 33.17 36.92 -20.63
C ASN A 919 32.65 35.92 -19.57
N TRP A 920 32.24 36.43 -18.42
CA TRP A 920 31.67 35.64 -17.33
C TRP A 920 30.30 35.00 -17.67
N GLU A 921 29.58 35.47 -18.70
CA GLU A 921 28.33 34.84 -19.14
C GLU A 921 28.58 33.46 -19.77
N SER A 922 29.80 33.20 -20.24
CA SER A 922 30.22 31.92 -20.82
C SER A 922 30.66 30.87 -19.79
N TRP A 923 30.32 31.04 -18.51
CA TRP A 923 30.77 30.16 -17.44
C TRP A 923 30.36 28.68 -17.63
N ARG A 924 29.26 28.38 -18.33
CA ARG A 924 28.86 26.99 -18.65
C ARG A 924 29.84 26.28 -19.57
N ALA A 925 30.44 27.02 -20.52
CA ALA A 925 31.51 26.49 -21.36
C ALA A 925 32.74 26.16 -20.49
N ALA A 926 33.15 27.08 -19.62
CA ALA A 926 34.24 26.85 -18.66
C ALA A 926 33.97 25.65 -17.73
N ALA A 927 32.72 25.44 -17.30
CA ALA A 927 32.34 24.26 -16.51
C ALA A 927 32.48 22.95 -17.28
N THR A 928 32.13 22.96 -18.57
CA THR A 928 32.34 21.81 -19.44
C THR A 928 33.83 21.55 -19.68
N PHE A 929 34.63 22.59 -19.85
CA PHE A 929 36.08 22.48 -20.03
C PHE A 929 36.79 21.99 -18.76
N SER A 930 36.36 22.45 -17.58
CA SER A 930 36.81 21.95 -16.28
C SER A 930 36.57 20.45 -16.16
N LEU A 931 35.37 19.97 -16.50
CA LEU A 931 35.05 18.53 -16.49
C LEU A 931 36.01 17.72 -17.39
N LEU A 932 36.25 18.19 -18.61
CA LEU A 932 37.13 17.49 -19.56
C LEU A 932 38.58 17.43 -19.07
N ALA A 933 39.11 18.54 -18.56
CA ALA A 933 40.46 18.59 -18.00
C ALA A 933 40.62 17.68 -16.79
N ARG A 934 39.66 17.69 -15.85
CA ARG A 934 39.68 16.81 -14.67
C ARG A 934 39.57 15.34 -15.05
N ARG A 935 38.72 15.00 -16.04
CA ARG A 935 38.59 13.62 -16.52
C ARG A 935 39.87 13.13 -17.19
N LEU A 936 40.55 13.97 -17.97
CA LEU A 936 41.86 13.65 -18.54
C LEU A 936 42.89 13.43 -17.43
N LEU A 937 42.99 14.36 -16.48
CA LEU A 937 43.93 14.31 -15.35
C LEU A 937 43.79 13.01 -14.54
N GLY A 938 42.54 12.62 -14.22
CA GLY A 938 42.27 11.44 -13.40
C GLY A 938 42.58 10.11 -14.09
N LEU A 939 42.54 10.04 -15.43
CA LEU A 939 42.73 8.79 -16.18
C LEU A 939 44.14 8.64 -16.77
N THR A 940 44.80 9.73 -17.13
CA THR A 940 46.13 9.69 -17.73
C THR A 940 47.22 9.42 -16.70
N SER A 941 48.20 8.59 -17.07
CA SER A 941 49.42 8.35 -16.28
C SER A 941 50.63 9.11 -16.81
N ALA A 942 50.50 9.82 -17.95
CA ALA A 942 51.60 10.56 -18.56
C ALA A 942 51.91 11.85 -17.77
N SER A 943 53.09 11.91 -17.14
CA SER A 943 53.49 13.03 -16.27
C SER A 943 53.41 14.40 -16.96
N GLY A 944 53.86 14.50 -18.22
CA GLY A 944 53.80 15.74 -18.98
C GLY A 944 52.37 16.24 -19.25
N VAL A 945 51.42 15.32 -19.48
CA VAL A 945 50.00 15.66 -19.65
C VAL A 945 49.39 16.06 -18.30
N ARG A 946 49.71 15.34 -17.22
CA ARG A 946 49.24 15.65 -15.87
C ARG A 946 49.68 17.04 -15.41
N SER A 947 50.95 17.38 -15.58
CA SER A 947 51.48 18.71 -15.23
C SER A 947 50.72 19.82 -15.97
N ARG A 948 50.61 19.70 -17.30
CA ARG A 948 49.87 20.67 -18.12
C ARG A 948 48.38 20.77 -17.76
N ALA A 949 47.76 19.67 -17.35
CA ALA A 949 46.38 19.67 -16.87
C ALA A 949 46.23 20.39 -15.51
N PHE A 950 47.19 20.25 -14.59
CA PHE A 950 47.22 21.04 -13.35
C PHE A 950 47.35 22.53 -13.63
N ASP A 951 48.29 22.91 -14.52
CA ASP A 951 48.50 24.30 -14.93
C ASP A 951 47.23 24.89 -15.56
N TYR A 952 46.54 24.10 -16.40
CA TYR A 952 45.26 24.49 -17.00
C TYR A 952 44.17 24.71 -15.92
N LEU A 953 44.03 23.80 -14.95
CA LEU A 953 43.04 23.93 -13.88
C LEU A 953 43.35 25.11 -12.94
N GLU A 954 44.61 25.46 -12.76
CA GLU A 954 45.03 26.67 -12.05
C GLU A 954 44.66 27.94 -12.84
N SER A 955 44.98 27.97 -14.14
CA SER A 955 44.56 29.07 -15.02
C SER A 955 43.04 29.28 -15.01
N LEU A 956 42.26 28.19 -15.10
CA LEU A 956 40.80 28.24 -15.06
C LEU A 956 40.27 28.76 -13.72
N ARG A 957 40.90 28.41 -12.58
CA ARG A 957 40.57 28.99 -11.27
C ARG A 957 40.81 30.49 -11.21
N ASN A 958 41.95 30.94 -11.74
CA ASN A 958 42.28 32.36 -11.78
C ASN A 958 41.26 33.16 -12.61
N VAL A 959 40.78 32.58 -13.72
CA VAL A 959 39.68 33.16 -14.52
C VAL A 959 38.38 33.22 -13.71
N CYS A 960 37.99 32.15 -13.03
CA CYS A 960 36.77 32.11 -12.21
C CYS A 960 36.82 33.11 -11.04
N SER A 961 37.96 33.20 -10.35
CA SER A 961 38.19 34.20 -9.29
C SER A 961 38.10 35.64 -9.82
N GLY A 962 38.68 35.88 -11.01
CA GLY A 962 38.54 37.15 -11.72
C GLY A 962 37.08 37.52 -12.02
N TRP A 963 36.28 36.57 -12.52
CA TRP A 963 34.85 36.76 -12.76
C TRP A 963 34.08 37.01 -11.46
N LEU A 964 34.37 36.25 -10.41
CA LEU A 964 33.72 36.40 -9.11
C LEU A 964 33.92 37.80 -8.53
N ARG A 965 35.15 38.33 -8.61
CA ARG A 965 35.47 39.70 -8.16
C ARG A 965 34.69 40.75 -8.97
N ARG A 966 34.60 40.62 -10.29
CA ARG A 966 33.83 41.53 -11.16
C ARG A 966 32.33 41.49 -10.84
N LEU A 967 31.77 40.30 -10.60
CA LEU A 967 30.38 40.13 -10.22
C LEU A 967 30.09 40.77 -8.87
N LYS A 968 30.93 40.54 -7.85
CA LYS A 968 30.80 41.20 -6.53
C LYS A 968 30.84 42.74 -6.63
N GLN A 969 31.73 43.29 -7.45
CA GLN A 969 31.80 44.74 -7.68
C GLN A 969 30.54 45.30 -8.35
N ARG A 970 29.99 44.60 -9.36
CA ARG A 970 28.74 44.98 -10.01
C ARG A 970 27.54 44.91 -9.07
N VAL A 971 27.51 43.91 -8.18
CA VAL A 971 26.47 43.84 -7.15
C VAL A 971 26.55 45.03 -6.20
N ALA A 972 27.74 45.38 -5.71
CA ALA A 972 27.94 46.52 -4.83
C ALA A 972 27.49 47.85 -5.48
N ALA A 973 27.64 47.99 -6.79
CA ALA A 973 27.23 49.17 -7.55
C ALA A 973 25.72 49.20 -7.93
N SER A 974 25.01 48.07 -7.85
CA SER A 974 23.61 47.97 -8.27
C SER A 974 22.64 48.46 -7.18
N THR A 975 21.76 49.38 -7.55
CA THR A 975 20.66 49.87 -6.70
C THR A 975 19.34 49.12 -6.93
N ASP A 976 19.21 48.37 -8.04
CA ASP A 976 18.06 47.50 -8.30
C ASP A 976 18.21 46.13 -7.64
N ASN A 977 17.21 45.74 -6.86
CA ASN A 977 17.22 44.50 -6.09
C ASN A 977 17.02 43.25 -6.97
N GLY A 978 16.31 43.38 -8.09
CA GLY A 978 16.16 42.29 -9.07
C GLY A 978 17.50 41.94 -9.72
N GLN A 979 18.21 42.96 -10.19
CA GLN A 979 19.54 42.85 -10.78
C GLN A 979 20.57 42.29 -9.79
N ARG A 980 20.54 42.72 -8.51
CA ARG A 980 21.42 42.15 -7.46
C ARG A 980 21.20 40.65 -7.30
N THR A 981 19.95 40.20 -7.30
CA THR A 981 19.60 38.78 -7.14
C THR A 981 20.13 37.92 -8.31
N GLU A 982 20.01 38.42 -9.54
CA GLU A 982 20.53 37.75 -10.72
C GLU A 982 22.06 37.68 -10.71
N LEU A 983 22.74 38.79 -10.40
CA LEU A 983 24.20 38.84 -10.30
C LEU A 983 24.75 37.92 -9.21
N TYR A 984 24.08 37.83 -8.05
CA TYR A 984 24.43 36.84 -7.02
C TYR A 984 24.22 35.40 -7.49
N SER A 985 23.14 35.14 -8.23
CA SER A 985 22.89 33.81 -8.81
C SER A 985 24.04 33.39 -9.72
N ARG A 986 24.50 34.29 -10.61
CA ARG A 986 25.67 34.07 -11.47
C ARG A 986 26.96 33.93 -10.67
N ALA A 987 27.17 34.76 -9.65
CA ALA A 987 28.34 34.66 -8.79
C ALA A 987 28.43 33.31 -8.09
N THR A 988 27.31 32.76 -7.63
CA THR A 988 27.28 31.43 -7.01
C THR A 988 27.52 30.31 -8.01
N GLU A 989 26.96 30.39 -9.23
CA GLU A 989 27.24 29.42 -10.30
C GLU A 989 28.73 29.40 -10.68
N VAL A 990 29.35 30.58 -10.81
CA VAL A 990 30.81 30.72 -11.03
C VAL A 990 31.62 30.21 -9.85
N ALA A 991 31.17 30.45 -8.61
CA ALA A 991 31.83 29.93 -7.41
C ALA A 991 31.76 28.39 -7.35
N LEU A 992 30.64 27.77 -7.70
CA LEU A 992 30.51 26.31 -7.82
C LEU A 992 31.40 25.72 -8.93
N LEU A 993 31.50 26.41 -10.07
CA LEU A 993 32.49 26.06 -11.09
C LEU A 993 33.91 26.11 -10.52
N CYS A 994 34.25 27.19 -9.81
CA CYS A 994 35.56 27.36 -9.21
C CYS A 994 35.87 26.26 -8.19
N THR A 995 34.90 25.86 -7.36
CA THR A 995 35.11 24.73 -6.42
C THR A 995 35.21 23.39 -7.15
N SER A 996 34.53 23.21 -8.28
CA SER A 996 34.60 21.97 -9.07
C SER A 996 36.00 21.67 -9.62
N THR A 997 36.88 22.66 -9.78
CA THR A 997 38.26 22.42 -10.26
C THR A 997 39.11 21.63 -9.27
N TYR A 998 38.71 21.61 -7.99
CA TYR A 998 39.37 20.87 -6.92
C TYR A 998 38.84 19.43 -6.81
N ASP A 999 37.79 19.06 -7.56
CA ASP A 999 37.24 17.70 -7.58
C ASP A 999 38.10 16.78 -8.47
N VAL A 1000 39.28 16.44 -7.95
CA VAL A 1000 40.30 15.55 -8.52
C VAL A 1000 40.46 14.26 -7.70
N GLU A 1001 41.38 13.37 -8.08
CA GLU A 1001 41.71 12.20 -7.25
C GLU A 1001 42.35 12.62 -5.92
N GLU A 1002 42.22 11.77 -4.90
CA GLU A 1002 42.69 12.12 -3.56
C GLU A 1002 44.21 12.32 -3.48
N THR A 1003 44.96 11.52 -4.22
CA THR A 1003 46.41 11.63 -4.35
C THR A 1003 46.86 12.99 -4.90
N ASP A 1004 45.96 13.73 -5.53
CA ASP A 1004 46.25 14.99 -6.22
C ASP A 1004 45.88 16.23 -5.37
N PHE A 1005 45.19 16.06 -4.22
CA PHE A 1005 44.76 17.20 -3.40
C PHE A 1005 45.92 18.04 -2.87
N GLU A 1006 47.01 17.41 -2.42
CA GLU A 1006 48.16 18.13 -1.90
C GLU A 1006 48.81 19.00 -2.98
N ALA A 1007 48.95 18.47 -4.20
CA ALA A 1007 49.47 19.24 -5.33
C ALA A 1007 48.56 20.43 -5.69
N VAL A 1008 47.24 20.24 -5.69
CA VAL A 1008 46.27 21.32 -5.99
C VAL A 1008 46.25 22.40 -4.90
N LEU A 1009 46.33 22.02 -3.63
CA LEU A 1009 46.27 22.96 -2.50
C LEU A 1009 47.57 23.75 -2.28
N GLN A 1010 48.72 23.23 -2.74
CA GLN A 1010 50.02 23.91 -2.67
C GLN A 1010 50.18 25.02 -3.72
N GLN A 1011 49.29 25.11 -4.71
CA GLN A 1011 49.34 26.18 -5.70
C GLN A 1011 49.00 27.55 -5.10
N GLU A 1012 49.53 28.60 -5.71
CA GLU A 1012 49.38 29.97 -5.22
C GLU A 1012 47.90 30.35 -5.13
N SER A 1013 47.48 30.92 -3.99
CA SER A 1013 46.10 31.35 -3.71
C SER A 1013 45.02 30.24 -3.76
N ALA A 1014 45.39 28.96 -3.91
CA ALA A 1014 44.44 27.87 -4.09
C ALA A 1014 43.50 27.69 -2.88
N ILE A 1015 44.02 27.74 -1.66
CA ILE A 1015 43.24 27.67 -0.43
C ILE A 1015 42.30 28.88 -0.33
N SER A 1016 42.82 30.09 -0.52
CA SER A 1016 42.02 31.32 -0.45
C SER A 1016 40.87 31.32 -1.46
N THR A 1017 41.14 30.92 -2.71
CA THR A 1017 40.14 30.86 -3.78
C THR A 1017 39.04 29.83 -3.50
N LEU A 1018 39.40 28.65 -2.99
CA LEU A 1018 38.43 27.60 -2.62
C LEU A 1018 37.51 28.07 -1.51
N LEU A 1019 38.07 28.65 -0.45
CA LEU A 1019 37.33 29.10 0.73
C LEU A 1019 36.46 30.31 0.41
N GLN A 1020 36.98 31.28 -0.34
CA GLN A 1020 36.21 32.44 -0.82
C GLN A 1020 35.02 32.01 -1.66
N SER A 1021 35.23 31.07 -2.60
CA SER A 1021 34.15 30.50 -3.41
C SER A 1021 33.14 29.77 -2.55
N SER A 1022 33.58 28.99 -1.57
CA SER A 1022 32.70 28.24 -0.66
C SER A 1022 31.85 29.16 0.23
N ILE A 1023 32.40 30.27 0.71
CA ILE A 1023 31.63 31.30 1.44
C ILE A 1023 30.52 31.88 0.55
N VAL A 1024 30.84 32.24 -0.69
CA VAL A 1024 29.85 32.78 -1.65
C VAL A 1024 28.75 31.76 -1.95
N VAL A 1025 29.10 30.49 -2.13
CA VAL A 1025 28.11 29.43 -2.32
C VAL A 1025 27.19 29.35 -1.11
N GLN A 1026 27.75 29.28 0.09
CA GLN A 1026 26.98 29.14 1.33
C GLN A 1026 26.04 30.32 1.59
N GLU A 1027 26.53 31.55 1.42
CA GLU A 1027 25.77 32.78 1.68
C GLU A 1027 24.54 32.92 0.78
N HIS A 1028 24.63 32.40 -0.45
CA HIS A 1028 23.63 32.66 -1.49
C HIS A 1028 22.85 31.43 -1.97
N CYS A 1029 23.27 30.19 -1.65
CA CYS A 1029 22.70 28.95 -2.21
C CYS A 1029 21.17 28.82 -2.12
N GLU A 1030 20.53 29.34 -1.07
CA GLU A 1030 19.08 29.26 -0.87
C GLU A 1030 18.27 30.34 -1.62
N SER A 1031 18.94 31.36 -2.17
CA SER A 1031 18.31 32.56 -2.78
C SER A 1031 18.43 32.64 -4.30
N ILE A 1032 19.00 31.60 -4.92
CA ILE A 1032 19.39 31.58 -6.33
C ILE A 1032 18.20 31.37 -7.27
N LYS A 1033 18.24 32.08 -8.39
CA LYS A 1033 17.37 31.85 -9.55
C LYS A 1033 18.22 31.32 -10.71
N SER A 1034 18.49 30.02 -10.71
CA SER A 1034 19.21 29.38 -11.82
C SER A 1034 18.26 29.13 -12.99
N ASP A 1035 18.77 29.26 -14.21
CA ASP A 1035 18.02 28.97 -15.44
C ASP A 1035 17.65 27.48 -15.56
N PHE A 1036 18.40 26.60 -14.87
CA PHE A 1036 18.14 25.17 -14.82
C PHE A 1036 18.41 24.60 -13.40
N PRO A 1037 17.40 24.68 -12.50
CA PRO A 1037 17.54 24.33 -11.09
C PRO A 1037 18.00 22.89 -10.81
N GLU A 1038 17.68 21.95 -11.70
CA GLU A 1038 18.06 20.54 -11.58
C GLU A 1038 19.59 20.38 -11.63
N LEU A 1039 20.24 20.97 -12.63
CA LEU A 1039 21.70 20.92 -12.74
C LEU A 1039 22.38 21.72 -11.62
N PHE A 1040 21.80 22.85 -11.22
CA PHE A 1040 22.28 23.60 -10.06
C PHE A 1040 22.31 22.72 -8.80
N SER A 1041 21.22 22.00 -8.53
CA SER A 1041 21.10 21.08 -7.39
C SER A 1041 22.15 19.97 -7.43
N ILE A 1042 22.40 19.38 -8.61
CA ILE A 1042 23.44 18.38 -8.83
C ILE A 1042 24.82 18.96 -8.50
N THR A 1043 25.15 20.15 -9.01
CA THR A 1043 26.45 20.79 -8.75
C THR A 1043 26.64 21.17 -7.29
N LEU A 1044 25.59 21.63 -6.61
CA LEU A 1044 25.61 21.91 -5.18
C LEU A 1044 25.83 20.64 -4.35
N GLN A 1045 25.22 19.53 -4.75
CA GLN A 1045 25.47 18.24 -4.12
C GLN A 1045 26.92 17.78 -4.33
N SER A 1046 27.46 17.90 -5.55
CA SER A 1046 28.87 17.58 -5.83
C SER A 1046 29.83 18.41 -4.98
N TRP A 1047 29.54 19.70 -4.78
CA TRP A 1047 30.32 20.55 -3.87
C TRP A 1047 30.28 20.06 -2.42
N LYS A 1048 29.10 19.69 -1.90
CA LYS A 1048 28.96 19.11 -0.55
C LYS A 1048 29.72 17.80 -0.40
N SER A 1049 29.70 16.94 -1.43
CA SER A 1049 30.47 15.69 -1.45
C SER A 1049 31.99 15.91 -1.61
N LEU A 1050 32.43 16.97 -2.31
CA LEU A 1050 33.84 17.35 -2.38
C LEU A 1050 34.36 17.82 -1.03
N LEU A 1051 33.59 18.68 -0.35
CA LEU A 1051 33.90 19.10 1.01
C LEU A 1051 33.72 17.97 2.03
N GLY A 1052 33.24 16.78 1.63
CA GLY A 1052 33.09 15.65 2.54
C GLY A 1052 33.21 14.25 2.01
N LYS A 1053 34.29 13.54 2.38
CA LYS A 1053 34.58 12.09 2.32
C LYS A 1053 35.92 11.74 3.05
N TYR A 1054 35.95 11.00 4.15
CA TYR A 1054 37.15 10.59 4.96
C TYR A 1054 38.44 10.11 4.21
N VAL A 1055 39.66 10.35 4.75
CA VAL A 1055 40.84 9.41 4.75
C VAL A 1055 41.88 9.73 5.86
N LEU A 1056 42.44 8.66 6.44
CA LEU A 1056 43.67 8.59 7.26
C LEU A 1056 44.95 8.50 6.39
N SER A 1057 45.94 9.36 6.68
CA SER A 1057 47.29 9.23 6.14
C SER A 1057 48.05 8.09 6.83
N PHE A 1058 48.58 7.15 6.04
CA PHE A 1058 49.46 6.07 6.49
C PHE A 1058 50.86 6.64 6.79
N CYS A 1059 51.10 7.14 8.00
CA CYS A 1059 52.45 7.39 8.54
C CYS A 1059 52.53 7.06 10.04
N CYS A 1060 53.17 5.91 10.32
CA CYS A 1060 53.96 5.55 11.49
C CYS A 1060 53.51 5.98 12.92
N ILE A 1061 53.09 4.96 13.69
CA ILE A 1061 53.62 4.58 15.02
C ILE A 1061 53.38 5.58 16.20
N TYR A 1062 52.46 5.17 17.09
CA TYR A 1062 52.09 5.71 18.42
C TYR A 1062 51.39 7.08 18.47
N GLU A 1063 50.06 7.10 18.29
CA GLU A 1063 49.07 7.59 19.28
C GLU A 1063 47.65 7.47 18.70
N LEU A 1064 46.71 7.05 19.56
CA LEU A 1064 45.29 6.85 19.27
C LEU A 1064 44.58 8.21 19.12
N GLU A 1065 44.54 8.78 17.92
CA GLU A 1065 43.55 9.82 17.58
C GLU A 1065 42.67 9.37 16.41
N GLN A 1066 41.38 9.17 16.69
CA GLN A 1066 40.38 8.87 15.69
C GLN A 1066 40.05 10.15 14.89
N HIS A 1067 40.36 10.16 13.60
CA HIS A 1067 40.27 11.33 12.72
C HIS A 1067 38.97 11.36 11.90
N ILE A 1068 38.45 12.56 11.64
CA ILE A 1068 37.09 12.86 11.13
C ILE A 1068 37.03 12.93 9.60
N SER A 1069 35.83 12.66 9.08
CA SER A 1069 35.47 12.25 7.72
C SER A 1069 35.20 13.34 6.67
N PHE A 1070 36.19 13.90 5.95
CA PHE A 1070 35.91 14.80 4.81
C PHE A 1070 37.01 14.77 3.68
N ARG A 1071 36.76 15.10 2.40
CA ARG A 1071 37.59 14.62 1.24
C ARG A 1071 38.86 15.41 1.04
N ILE A 1072 38.66 16.70 0.83
CA ILE A 1072 39.74 17.66 0.80
C ILE A 1072 40.10 18.12 2.23
N LEU A 1073 39.22 17.93 3.21
CA LEU A 1073 39.33 18.57 4.53
C LEU A 1073 40.56 18.15 5.36
N PRO A 1074 40.96 16.87 5.49
CA PRO A 1074 42.14 16.50 6.28
C PRO A 1074 43.39 17.22 5.75
N THR A 1075 43.54 17.22 4.43
CA THR A 1075 44.62 17.93 3.74
C THR A 1075 44.46 19.44 3.89
N LEU A 1076 43.28 20.00 3.66
CA LEU A 1076 42.98 21.43 3.78
C LEU A 1076 43.22 21.95 5.21
N ARG A 1077 42.72 21.24 6.23
CA ARG A 1077 42.93 21.56 7.65
C ARG A 1077 44.40 21.51 8.00
N ARG A 1078 45.12 20.45 7.58
CA ARG A 1078 46.57 20.35 7.78
C ARG A 1078 47.30 21.54 7.15
N CYS A 1079 46.95 21.92 5.92
CA CYS A 1079 47.52 23.08 5.24
C CYS A 1079 47.21 24.38 5.99
N ILE A 1080 45.95 24.63 6.39
CA ILE A 1080 45.53 25.84 7.12
C ILE A 1080 46.22 25.94 8.49
N LEU A 1081 46.37 24.83 9.22
CA LEU A 1081 47.06 24.82 10.51
C LEU A 1081 48.57 25.03 10.37
N THR A 1082 49.13 24.80 9.18
CA THR A 1082 50.55 25.06 8.88
C THR A 1082 50.76 26.51 8.42
N ASP A 1083 49.86 27.01 7.58
CA ASP A 1083 49.82 28.38 7.05
C ASP A 1083 48.38 28.86 6.93
N ASP A 1084 48.01 29.82 7.77
CA ASP A 1084 46.64 30.34 7.87
C ASP A 1084 46.38 31.58 7.00
N SER A 1085 47.37 31.99 6.19
CA SER A 1085 47.27 33.14 5.27
C SER A 1085 46.11 32.96 4.29
N GLY A 1086 45.96 31.78 3.69
CA GLY A 1086 44.90 31.50 2.73
C GLY A 1086 43.49 31.62 3.30
N LEU A 1087 43.26 31.16 4.53
CA LEU A 1087 41.96 31.31 5.21
C LEU A 1087 41.71 32.76 5.61
N SER A 1088 42.73 33.44 6.14
CA SER A 1088 42.66 34.86 6.51
C SER A 1088 42.36 35.75 5.30
N ASP A 1089 42.97 35.48 4.16
CA ASP A 1089 42.72 36.20 2.90
C ASP A 1089 41.30 35.98 2.39
N ALA A 1090 40.79 34.74 2.45
CA ALA A 1090 39.41 34.43 2.06
C ALA A 1090 38.39 35.17 2.94
N VAL A 1091 38.60 35.18 4.26
CA VAL A 1091 37.75 35.91 5.21
C VAL A 1091 37.84 37.42 4.94
N LYS A 1092 39.03 37.98 4.77
CA LYS A 1092 39.23 39.41 4.47
C LYS A 1092 38.55 39.82 3.15
N ALA A 1093 38.55 38.94 2.15
CA ALA A 1093 37.91 39.20 0.86
C ALA A 1093 36.36 39.16 0.92
N ASN A 1094 35.77 38.59 1.97
CA ASN A 1094 34.33 38.59 2.21
C ASN A 1094 33.91 39.57 3.33
N TRP A 1095 34.81 39.87 4.28
CA TRP A 1095 34.62 40.81 5.38
C TRP A 1095 35.80 41.80 5.45
N ALA A 1096 35.65 42.95 4.80
CA ALA A 1096 36.74 43.94 4.67
C ALA A 1096 37.22 44.54 6.01
N ALA A 1097 36.41 44.46 7.07
CA ALA A 1097 36.76 44.92 8.42
C ALA A 1097 37.49 43.86 9.25
N PHE A 1098 37.80 42.70 8.67
CA PHE A 1098 38.62 41.67 9.31
C PHE A 1098 40.06 42.15 9.44
N GLU A 1099 40.56 42.16 10.68
CA GLU A 1099 41.94 42.46 11.02
C GLU A 1099 42.55 41.21 11.65
N SER A 1100 43.54 40.62 10.97
CA SER A 1100 44.32 39.53 11.54
C SER A 1100 45.21 40.10 12.64
N THR A 1101 44.82 39.87 13.90
CA THR A 1101 45.59 40.34 15.06
C THR A 1101 46.91 39.57 15.12
N SER A 1102 48.05 40.27 15.10
CA SER A 1102 49.38 39.66 15.21
C SER A 1102 49.53 38.95 16.57
N GLY A 1103 49.27 37.63 16.59
CA GLY A 1103 49.34 36.78 17.79
C GLY A 1103 48.24 35.71 17.92
N ASN A 1104 47.13 35.82 17.18
CA ASN A 1104 45.99 34.89 17.27
C ASN A 1104 45.80 34.11 15.96
N SER A 1105 46.56 33.01 15.78
CA SER A 1105 46.40 32.11 14.63
C SER A 1105 45.07 31.35 14.69
N TRP A 1106 44.61 30.87 13.53
CA TRP A 1106 43.41 30.03 13.47
C TRP A 1106 43.61 28.71 14.20
N THR A 1107 42.67 28.35 15.08
CA THR A 1107 42.70 27.08 15.83
C THR A 1107 41.42 26.28 15.60
N SER A 1108 41.50 24.94 15.69
CA SER A 1108 40.30 24.10 15.65
C SER A 1108 39.58 24.10 16.99
N ILE A 1109 38.24 24.08 16.97
CA ILE A 1109 37.43 23.95 18.21
C ILE A 1109 37.68 22.58 18.85
N SER A 1110 37.76 22.53 20.19
CA SER A 1110 37.98 21.31 20.96
C SER A 1110 36.82 20.30 20.83
N GLY A 1111 37.16 19.02 20.64
CA GLY A 1111 36.21 17.90 20.50
C GLY A 1111 36.25 17.20 19.14
N ILE A 1112 36.29 15.86 19.15
CA ILE A 1112 36.41 15.01 17.94
C ILE A 1112 35.20 15.14 17.01
N SER A 1113 34.06 15.71 17.41
CA SER A 1113 32.95 15.93 16.48
C SER A 1113 32.96 17.31 15.80
N ARG A 1114 33.87 18.22 16.21
CA ARG A 1114 33.81 19.67 15.91
C ARG A 1114 35.07 20.25 15.26
N GLN A 1115 36.07 19.43 14.91
CA GLN A 1115 37.34 19.92 14.32
C GLN A 1115 37.20 20.57 12.93
N HIS A 1116 36.01 20.50 12.32
CA HIS A 1116 35.70 21.17 11.06
C HIS A 1116 35.43 22.68 11.20
N TRP A 1117 35.27 23.16 12.44
CA TRP A 1117 35.19 24.57 12.77
C TRP A 1117 36.56 25.14 13.13
N MET A 1118 36.92 26.23 12.47
CA MET A 1118 38.10 27.05 12.75
C MET A 1118 37.67 28.30 13.52
N LEU A 1119 38.48 28.71 14.49
CA LEU A 1119 38.24 29.85 15.37
C LEU A 1119 39.45 30.79 15.36
N THR A 1120 39.18 32.09 15.23
CA THR A 1120 40.15 33.17 15.49
C THR A 1120 39.44 34.37 16.14
N THR A 1121 40.16 35.47 16.36
CA THR A 1121 39.63 36.75 16.86
C THR A 1121 40.09 37.91 15.99
N SER A 1122 39.16 38.79 15.64
CA SER A 1122 39.41 40.06 14.94
C SER A 1122 39.06 41.20 15.90
N GLY A 1123 40.07 41.81 16.52
CA GLY A 1123 39.87 42.69 17.67
C GLY A 1123 39.28 41.93 18.87
N SER A 1124 38.10 42.34 19.37
CA SER A 1124 37.39 41.66 20.46
C SER A 1124 36.33 40.65 20.00
N LEU A 1125 36.12 40.49 18.69
CA LEU A 1125 35.06 39.65 18.13
C LEU A 1125 35.59 38.27 17.74
N PRO A 1126 34.97 37.16 18.22
CA PRO A 1126 35.36 35.83 17.78
C PRO A 1126 34.82 35.55 16.37
N VAL A 1127 35.66 35.00 15.50
CA VAL A 1127 35.35 34.65 14.12
C VAL A 1127 35.39 33.14 13.98
N HIS A 1128 34.29 32.54 13.54
CA HIS A 1128 34.17 31.11 13.32
C HIS A 1128 33.99 30.82 11.83
N PHE A 1129 34.71 29.83 11.33
CA PHE A 1129 34.59 29.38 9.95
C PHE A 1129 34.37 27.87 9.89
N ASN A 1130 33.31 27.44 9.20
CA ASN A 1130 33.00 26.04 8.97
C ASN A 1130 33.54 25.61 7.61
N MET A 1131 34.55 24.74 7.61
CA MET A 1131 35.19 24.27 6.38
C MET A 1131 34.31 23.35 5.51
N LEU A 1132 33.21 22.80 6.04
CA LEU A 1132 32.30 21.88 5.34
C LEU A 1132 31.18 22.58 4.61
N THR A 1133 30.61 23.56 5.29
CA THR A 1133 29.48 24.33 4.80
C THR A 1133 29.94 25.63 4.17
N GLY A 1134 31.18 26.08 4.40
CA GLY A 1134 31.64 27.41 4.02
C GLY A 1134 31.03 28.52 4.86
N GLU A 1135 30.42 28.20 6.00
CA GLU A 1135 29.73 29.15 6.87
C GLU A 1135 30.73 30.04 7.63
N LEU A 1136 30.58 31.35 7.50
CA LEU A 1136 31.39 32.37 8.17
C LEU A 1136 30.53 33.13 9.19
N LEU A 1137 30.91 33.05 10.47
CA LEU A 1137 30.22 33.70 11.59
C LEU A 1137 31.16 34.67 12.32
N VAL A 1138 30.66 35.85 12.65
CA VAL A 1138 31.33 36.84 13.50
C VAL A 1138 30.49 37.07 14.75
N ASN A 1139 31.10 36.93 15.92
CA ASN A 1139 30.42 36.91 17.21
C ASN A 1139 29.24 35.92 17.24
N GLY A 1140 29.42 34.75 16.61
CA GLY A 1140 28.38 33.72 16.51
C GLY A 1140 27.23 34.03 15.54
N LEU A 1141 27.31 35.11 14.76
CA LEU A 1141 26.26 35.56 13.85
C LEU A 1141 26.75 35.62 12.39
N PRO A 1142 25.91 35.27 11.40
CA PRO A 1142 26.26 35.38 9.98
C PRO A 1142 26.38 36.85 9.53
N LEU A 1143 27.30 37.13 8.60
CA LEU A 1143 27.63 38.49 8.14
C LEU A 1143 26.81 39.01 6.94
N ALA A 1144 26.26 38.12 6.12
CA ALA A 1144 25.65 38.51 4.84
C ALA A 1144 24.11 38.48 4.84
N ARG A 1145 23.50 37.80 5.81
CA ARG A 1145 22.07 37.47 5.80
C ARG A 1145 21.54 37.37 7.21
N LEU A 1146 20.26 37.71 7.41
CA LEU A 1146 19.59 37.42 8.67
C LEU A 1146 19.60 35.90 8.92
N PRO A 1147 19.81 35.44 10.17
CA PRO A 1147 19.75 34.02 10.50
C PRO A 1147 18.46 33.35 10.03
N ALA A 1148 18.51 32.04 9.77
CA ALA A 1148 17.40 31.30 9.17
C ALA A 1148 16.07 31.41 9.96
N GLU A 1149 16.14 31.58 11.28
CA GLU A 1149 14.97 31.81 12.14
C GLU A 1149 14.16 33.05 11.72
N TYR A 1150 14.82 34.15 11.36
CA TYR A 1150 14.15 35.38 10.87
C TYR A 1150 13.53 35.16 9.50
N MET A 1151 14.24 34.45 8.62
CA MET A 1151 13.82 34.29 7.23
C MET A 1151 12.70 33.26 7.03
N ARG A 1152 12.64 32.27 7.92
CA ARG A 1152 11.54 31.29 7.99
C ARG A 1152 10.32 31.85 8.71
N HIS A 1153 10.46 32.96 9.43
CA HIS A 1153 9.35 33.59 10.14
C HIS A 1153 8.26 34.02 9.15
N LYS A 1154 6.99 33.79 9.54
CA LYS A 1154 5.80 34.01 8.70
C LYS A 1154 5.69 35.41 8.09
N MET A 1155 6.21 36.44 8.78
CA MET A 1155 6.15 37.84 8.35
C MET A 1155 7.29 38.25 7.40
N TYR A 1156 8.33 37.44 7.23
CA TYR A 1156 9.49 37.83 6.41
C TYR A 1156 9.14 37.93 4.92
N ALA A 1157 8.50 36.90 4.37
CA ALA A 1157 8.14 36.87 2.96
C ALA A 1157 7.14 37.96 2.55
N PRO A 1158 6.08 38.26 3.33
CA PRO A 1158 5.17 39.37 3.04
C PRO A 1158 5.82 40.75 3.10
N LEU A 1159 6.71 41.00 4.07
CA LEU A 1159 7.35 42.32 4.24
C LEU A 1159 8.40 42.62 3.17
N PHE A 1160 9.21 41.61 2.81
CA PHE A 1160 10.41 41.81 1.99
C PHE A 1160 10.32 41.15 0.60
N ARG A 1161 9.17 40.54 0.25
CA ARG A 1161 8.94 39.83 -1.02
C ARG A 1161 10.03 38.79 -1.33
N LYS A 1162 10.54 38.11 -0.30
CA LYS A 1162 11.66 37.15 -0.35
C LYS A 1162 13.02 37.76 -0.77
N SER A 1163 13.18 39.07 -0.70
CA SER A 1163 14.47 39.73 -0.91
C SER A 1163 15.41 39.42 0.27
N ALA A 1164 16.65 39.03 0.00
CA ALA A 1164 17.66 38.87 1.03
C ALA A 1164 18.22 40.26 1.41
N LEU A 1165 17.97 40.67 2.65
CA LEU A 1165 18.54 41.91 3.18
C LEU A 1165 19.95 41.64 3.73
N GLU A 1166 20.94 42.40 3.25
CA GLU A 1166 22.26 42.45 3.87
C GLU A 1166 22.14 43.12 5.24
N VAL A 1167 22.60 42.43 6.27
CA VAL A 1167 22.57 42.92 7.64
C VAL A 1167 23.95 42.93 8.26
N VAL A 1168 24.14 43.85 9.20
CA VAL A 1168 25.33 43.94 10.05
C VAL A 1168 24.87 43.94 11.52
N PRO A 1169 25.73 43.55 12.47
CA PRO A 1169 25.43 43.75 13.88
C PRO A 1169 25.10 45.23 14.17
N THR A 1170 24.13 45.48 15.05
CA THR A 1170 23.68 46.84 15.42
C THR A 1170 23.85 47.10 16.91
N ASP A 1171 24.01 48.37 17.27
CA ASP A 1171 24.03 48.89 18.64
C ASP A 1171 22.67 49.40 19.15
N GLU A 1172 21.61 49.21 18.35
CA GLU A 1172 20.24 49.65 18.64
C GLU A 1172 19.61 48.78 19.75
N ILE A 1173 18.95 49.43 20.72
CA ILE A 1173 18.51 48.77 21.95
C ILE A 1173 17.43 47.71 21.68
N GLY A 1174 17.74 46.45 22.00
CA GLY A 1174 16.81 45.32 21.84
C GLY A 1174 16.82 44.66 20.45
N PHE A 1175 17.70 45.10 19.55
CA PHE A 1175 17.88 44.54 18.22
C PHE A 1175 19.29 43.96 18.06
N LYS A 1176 19.44 42.92 17.25
CA LYS A 1176 20.72 42.23 17.00
C LYS A 1176 21.33 42.62 15.66
N PHE A 1177 20.51 42.98 14.68
CA PHE A 1177 20.93 43.27 13.32
C PHE A 1177 20.38 44.62 12.82
N SER A 1178 21.13 45.31 11.96
CA SER A 1178 20.68 46.46 11.17
C SER A 1178 20.85 46.13 9.69
N ALA A 1179 19.89 46.54 8.86
CA ALA A 1179 20.09 46.54 7.41
C ALA A 1179 21.27 47.45 7.04
N LYS A 1180 22.10 47.00 6.10
CA LYS A 1180 23.28 47.73 5.61
C LYS A 1180 22.90 48.92 4.72
N THR A 1181 21.77 48.83 4.02
CA THR A 1181 21.21 49.87 3.15
C THR A 1181 19.78 50.23 3.58
N LEU A 1182 19.35 51.46 3.27
CA LEU A 1182 17.97 51.89 3.49
C LEU A 1182 17.00 51.05 2.64
N TYR A 1183 15.87 50.63 3.23
CA TYR A 1183 14.82 49.87 2.57
C TYR A 1183 13.54 50.72 2.52
N HIS A 1184 13.06 51.06 1.32
CA HIS A 1184 11.96 52.02 1.13
C HIS A 1184 12.13 53.34 1.92
N GLY A 1185 13.36 53.81 2.08
CA GLY A 1185 13.69 55.02 2.84
C GLY A 1185 13.77 54.84 4.36
N TYR A 1186 13.57 53.62 4.89
CA TYR A 1186 13.71 53.30 6.31
C TYR A 1186 15.05 52.61 6.60
N LYS A 1187 15.66 52.95 7.73
CA LYS A 1187 16.72 52.15 8.35
C LYS A 1187 16.05 51.06 9.21
N LEU A 1188 16.34 49.80 8.91
CA LEU A 1188 15.68 48.66 9.55
C LEU A 1188 16.58 48.00 10.58
N HIS A 1189 16.02 47.69 11.75
CA HIS A 1189 16.67 46.94 12.83
C HIS A 1189 15.85 45.68 13.17
N PHE A 1190 16.53 44.55 13.36
CA PHE A 1190 15.92 43.23 13.54
C PHE A 1190 16.36 42.58 14.86
N GLY A 1191 15.42 41.94 15.55
CA GLY A 1191 15.64 41.16 16.77
C GLY A 1191 14.65 39.99 16.88
N MET A 1192 14.82 39.12 17.88
CA MET A 1192 13.90 38.02 18.17
C MET A 1192 13.60 37.99 19.67
N LYS A 1193 12.34 37.75 20.02
CA LYS A 1193 11.89 37.51 21.40
C LYS A 1193 10.96 36.29 21.42
N GLY A 1194 11.46 35.14 21.85
CA GLY A 1194 10.74 33.87 21.68
C GLY A 1194 10.55 33.56 20.19
N ASP A 1195 9.33 33.27 19.78
CA ASP A 1195 8.98 33.00 18.37
C ASP A 1195 8.65 34.26 17.56
N ASP A 1196 8.63 35.45 18.19
CA ASP A 1196 8.28 36.69 17.52
C ASP A 1196 9.51 37.41 16.96
N MET A 1197 9.44 37.72 15.66
CA MET A 1197 10.39 38.61 14.99
C MET A 1197 10.11 40.08 15.36
N LEU A 1198 11.09 40.75 15.96
CA LEU A 1198 11.05 42.19 16.24
C LEU A 1198 11.61 42.95 15.03
N LEU A 1199 10.90 43.98 14.59
CA LEU A 1199 11.31 44.85 13.48
C LEU A 1199 11.04 46.30 13.84
N SER A 1200 12.10 47.11 13.83
CA SER A 1200 12.02 48.57 13.95
C SER A 1200 12.40 49.21 12.62
N ALA A 1201 11.56 50.15 12.17
CA ALA A 1201 11.76 50.93 10.96
C ALA A 1201 11.87 52.41 11.33
N ILE A 1202 13.05 52.99 11.11
CA ILE A 1202 13.36 54.36 11.49
C ILE A 1202 13.54 55.20 10.22
N ARG A 1203 12.78 56.29 10.11
CA ARG A 1203 12.94 57.29 9.06
C ARG A 1203 12.84 58.68 9.68
N ASP A 1204 13.93 59.44 9.62
CA ASP A 1204 14.07 60.75 10.27
C ASP A 1204 13.73 60.70 11.77
N LYS A 1205 12.55 61.23 12.17
CA LYS A 1205 12.04 61.20 13.54
C LYS A 1205 10.92 60.17 13.75
N LEU A 1206 10.42 59.52 12.70
CA LEU A 1206 9.34 58.54 12.80
C LEU A 1206 9.94 57.15 13.10
N GLY A 1207 9.58 56.59 14.25
CA GLY A 1207 9.96 55.24 14.67
C GLY A 1207 8.75 54.33 14.71
N LEU A 1208 8.69 53.37 13.80
CA LEU A 1208 7.63 52.35 13.74
C LEU A 1208 8.16 51.01 14.22
N GLU A 1209 7.45 50.38 15.15
CA GLU A 1209 7.75 49.03 15.62
C GLU A 1209 6.65 48.04 15.25
N MET A 1210 7.04 46.86 14.76
CA MET A 1210 6.07 45.84 14.38
C MET A 1210 5.44 45.17 15.61
N VAL A 1211 4.11 45.05 15.61
CA VAL A 1211 3.34 44.37 16.65
C VAL A 1211 2.94 42.96 16.18
N PRO A 1212 3.15 41.89 16.98
CA PRO A 1212 2.78 40.54 16.59
C PRO A 1212 1.26 40.34 16.42
N SER A 1213 0.85 39.74 15.30
CA SER A 1213 -0.57 39.51 14.98
C SER A 1213 -1.30 38.59 15.97
N HIS A 1214 -0.56 37.71 16.67
CA HIS A 1214 -1.16 36.78 17.64
C HIS A 1214 -1.72 37.51 18.88
N LEU A 1215 -1.33 38.77 19.12
CA LEU A 1215 -1.86 39.60 20.19
C LEU A 1215 -3.31 40.04 19.94
N PHE A 1216 -3.77 39.96 18.68
CA PHE A 1216 -5.12 40.33 18.25
C PHE A 1216 -6.02 39.13 17.93
N GLN A 1217 -5.48 37.90 18.00
CA GLN A 1217 -6.18 36.69 17.62
C GLN A 1217 -7.38 36.43 18.55
N GLU A 1218 -8.53 36.07 17.98
CA GLU A 1218 -9.83 35.91 18.67
C GLU A 1218 -10.41 37.20 19.28
N LEU A 1219 -9.68 38.33 19.22
CA LEU A 1219 -10.10 39.62 19.77
C LEU A 1219 -10.55 40.58 18.67
N LEU A 1220 -9.89 40.59 17.50
CA LEU A 1220 -10.27 41.40 16.34
C LEU A 1220 -10.80 40.54 15.18
N PRO A 1221 -11.61 41.10 14.26
CA PRO A 1221 -12.02 40.42 13.04
C PRO A 1221 -10.82 39.82 12.30
N GLN A 1222 -10.96 38.56 11.88
CA GLN A 1222 -9.86 37.78 11.29
C GLN A 1222 -9.17 38.53 10.14
N SER A 1223 -9.91 39.27 9.32
CA SER A 1223 -9.36 40.06 8.20
C SER A 1223 -8.39 41.16 8.66
N LEU A 1224 -8.61 41.80 9.82
CA LEU A 1224 -7.68 42.79 10.36
C LEU A 1224 -6.42 42.15 10.96
N VAL A 1225 -6.51 40.87 11.35
CA VAL A 1225 -5.39 40.10 11.91
C VAL A 1225 -4.55 39.45 10.81
N THR A 1226 -5.19 38.89 9.77
CA THR A 1226 -4.50 38.12 8.71
C THR A 1226 -4.10 38.96 7.51
N ASP A 1227 -4.83 40.03 7.18
CA ASP A 1227 -4.63 40.75 5.92
C ASP A 1227 -3.80 42.04 6.10
N SER A 1228 -3.36 42.33 7.33
CA SER A 1228 -2.64 43.55 7.71
C SER A 1228 -1.35 43.27 8.48
N VAL A 1229 -0.38 44.18 8.33
CA VAL A 1229 0.79 44.35 9.19
C VAL A 1229 0.47 45.43 10.21
N HIS A 1230 0.75 45.15 11.47
CA HIS A 1230 0.47 46.02 12.61
C HIS A 1230 1.73 46.82 12.97
N TRP A 1231 1.68 48.14 12.84
CA TRP A 1231 2.77 49.05 13.17
C TRP A 1231 2.40 49.92 14.37
N TYR A 1232 3.17 49.88 15.43
CA TYR A 1232 3.04 50.79 16.56
C TYR A 1232 3.87 52.05 16.30
N ASP A 1233 3.21 53.20 16.33
CA ASP A 1233 3.84 54.50 16.27
C ASP A 1233 4.07 55.02 17.68
N SER A 1234 5.35 55.09 18.06
CA SER A 1234 5.76 55.55 19.40
C SER A 1234 5.43 57.02 19.67
N GLN A 1235 5.30 57.86 18.65
CA GLN A 1235 4.98 59.29 18.81
C GLN A 1235 3.47 59.52 18.92
N ALA A 1236 2.68 58.87 18.07
CA ALA A 1236 1.23 58.98 18.11
C ALA A 1236 0.60 58.16 19.24
N GLN A 1237 1.32 57.16 19.79
CA GLN A 1237 0.81 56.13 20.72
C GLN A 1237 -0.34 55.30 20.10
N GLU A 1238 -0.35 55.12 18.78
CA GLU A 1238 -1.41 54.40 18.04
C GLU A 1238 -0.83 53.14 17.36
N VAL A 1239 -1.66 52.10 17.18
CA VAL A 1239 -1.34 50.95 16.32
C VAL A 1239 -2.05 51.09 14.98
N ILE A 1240 -1.27 51.14 13.90
CA ILE A 1240 -1.70 51.34 12.52
C ILE A 1240 -1.78 50.00 11.80
N PHE A 1241 -2.92 49.70 11.18
CA PHE A 1241 -3.16 48.48 10.42
C PHE A 1241 -2.90 48.75 8.93
N ARG A 1242 -1.77 48.27 8.40
CA ARG A 1242 -1.40 48.44 6.98
C ARG A 1242 -1.65 47.16 6.17
N PRO A 1243 -2.30 47.21 5.00
CA PRO A 1243 -2.52 46.01 4.19
C PRO A 1243 -1.22 45.30 3.79
N LEU A 1244 -1.20 43.96 3.84
CA LEU A 1244 -0.03 43.14 3.46
C LEU A 1244 0.44 43.37 2.01
N ARG A 1245 -0.43 43.81 1.11
CA ARG A 1245 -0.08 44.16 -0.28
C ARG A 1245 0.81 45.41 -0.39
N SER A 1246 0.77 46.29 0.61
CA SER A 1246 1.45 47.60 0.63
C SER A 1246 1.95 47.96 2.03
N PRO A 1247 2.83 47.15 2.65
CA PRO A 1247 3.18 47.29 4.07
C PRO A 1247 4.01 48.55 4.39
N TRP A 1248 4.66 49.13 3.39
CA TRP A 1248 5.58 50.27 3.50
C TRP A 1248 5.03 51.61 2.94
N SER A 1249 3.82 51.63 2.38
CA SER A 1249 3.25 52.85 1.78
C SER A 1249 2.76 53.84 2.86
N THR A 1250 3.16 55.10 2.75
CA THR A 1250 2.77 56.22 3.65
C THR A 1250 1.68 57.12 3.07
N GLU A 1251 1.28 56.94 1.81
CA GLU A 1251 0.45 57.90 1.06
C GLU A 1251 -1.07 57.82 1.37
N GLU A 1252 -1.52 56.87 2.20
CA GLU A 1252 -2.96 56.64 2.50
C GLU A 1252 -3.27 56.52 4.01
N ASP A 1253 -2.35 56.91 4.90
CA ASP A 1253 -2.47 56.64 6.35
C ASP A 1253 -3.69 57.30 7.04
N ASP A 1254 -4.34 58.30 6.42
CA ASP A 1254 -5.59 58.92 6.92
C ASP A 1254 -6.86 58.09 6.70
N SER A 1255 -6.80 57.05 5.86
CA SER A 1255 -7.95 56.17 5.52
C SER A 1255 -7.89 54.78 6.17
N ARG A 1256 -6.93 54.56 7.08
CA ARG A 1256 -6.60 53.23 7.62
C ARG A 1256 -7.13 53.01 9.03
N TRP A 1257 -7.39 51.76 9.37
CA TRP A 1257 -7.81 51.37 10.72
C TRP A 1257 -6.69 51.64 11.72
N ARG A 1258 -7.05 52.31 12.81
CA ARG A 1258 -6.16 52.65 13.92
C ARG A 1258 -6.77 52.16 15.21
N LEU A 1259 -5.93 51.61 16.07
CA LEU A 1259 -6.26 51.33 17.47
C LEU A 1259 -5.56 52.43 18.29
N VAL A 1260 -6.36 53.22 19.00
CA VAL A 1260 -5.96 54.42 19.75
C VAL A 1260 -5.99 54.12 21.24
#